data_AF-D3ZQP6-F1
#
_entry.id   AF-D3ZQP6-F1
#
_cell.length_a   1.000
_cell.length_b   1.000
_cell.length_c   1.000
_cell.angle_alpha   90.00
_cell.angle_beta   90.00
_cell.angle_gamma   90.00
#
_symmetry.space_group_name_H-M   'P 1'
#
loop_
_entity.id
_entity.type
_entity.pdbx_description
1 polymer ?
#
loop_
_entity_poly.entity_id
_entity_poly.type
_entity_poly.pdbx_seq_one_letter_code
_entity_poly.pdbx_strand_id
1 'polypeptide(L)'
;MTPPPPGRAAPSAPRARVLSLPARFGLPLRLRLLLVFWVTAASAQGHSRSGPRISAVWKGQDHVDFGQPEPHNVLFHEPGSFSVWVGGRGKVYLFNFPEGKNASVRTVNIGSTKGSCQDKQDCENYITLLERRGNGLLVCGTNARKPSCWNLVNDSVVMSLGEMKGYAPFSPDENSLVLFEGDEVYSTIRKQEYNGKIPRFRRIRGESELYTSDTVMQNPQFIKATIVHQDQAYDDKIYYFFREDNPDKNPEAPLNVSRVAQLCRGDQGGESSLSVSKWNTFLKAMLVCSDAATNRNFNRLQDVFLLPDPSGQWRDTRVYGVFSNPWNYSAVCVYSLGDIDRVFRTSSLKGYHMGLPNPRPGMCLPKKQPIPTETFQVADSHPEVAQRVEPMGPLKTPLFHSKYHYQKVVVHRMQASNGETFHVLYLTTDRGTIHKVVESGDQEHSFVFNIMEIQPFHRAAAIQAISLDADRRKLYVTSPWEVSQVPLDMCGVYSGGCHGCLMSRDPYCGWDQDQDRCVSIYSSQRSVLQSINPAEPHRECPNPNPDEAPLQKVSLARNSRYYLTCPMESRHATYLWRHEENVEQSCEPGHQSPSCILFIENLTARQYGHYRCEAQEGSYLHEAQHWELLPEDRALAEQLLGHARALAASFWLGVLPTLVLGLLVH
;
A
#
# COMPACT_ATOMS: atom_id res chain seq x y z
N MET A 1 25.69 43.94 -29.18
CA MET A 1 25.84 43.92 -30.65
C MET A 1 24.45 43.73 -31.26
N THR A 2 24.14 44.40 -32.36
CA THR A 2 22.78 44.60 -32.91
C THR A 2 22.82 44.94 -34.41
N PRO A 3 21.73 44.80 -35.22
CA PRO A 3 20.46 44.06 -35.03
C PRO A 3 20.44 42.85 -36.01
N PRO A 4 19.70 42.68 -37.15
CA PRO A 4 18.50 43.31 -37.75
C PRO A 4 17.29 42.35 -38.04
N PRO A 5 16.02 42.78 -37.82
CA PRO A 5 14.79 42.13 -38.36
C PRO A 5 14.05 43.05 -39.38
N PRO A 6 12.81 42.75 -39.84
CA PRO A 6 12.29 41.60 -40.59
C PRO A 6 11.59 42.01 -41.93
N GLY A 7 10.92 41.09 -42.67
CA GLY A 7 10.20 41.37 -43.94
C GLY A 7 8.80 40.72 -44.09
N ARG A 8 7.96 41.20 -45.04
CA ARG A 8 6.53 40.80 -45.25
C ARG A 8 6.13 40.64 -46.73
N ALA A 9 5.28 39.63 -47.05
CA ALA A 9 4.51 39.40 -48.29
C ALA A 9 3.52 38.21 -48.09
N ALA A 10 2.54 37.85 -48.94
CA ALA A 10 1.56 38.59 -49.80
C ALA A 10 0.39 37.62 -50.21
N PRO A 11 -0.86 38.06 -50.53
CA PRO A 11 -2.03 37.14 -50.67
C PRO A 11 -2.90 37.26 -51.96
N SER A 12 -3.78 36.27 -52.22
CA SER A 12 -4.97 36.38 -53.13
C SER A 12 -5.95 35.17 -53.03
N ALA A 13 -7.30 35.36 -53.10
CA ALA A 13 -8.29 34.25 -53.16
C ALA A 13 -9.74 34.65 -53.62
N PRO A 14 -10.49 33.80 -54.40
CA PRO A 14 -11.91 33.98 -54.78
C PRO A 14 -12.89 32.90 -54.19
N ARG A 15 -14.03 32.57 -54.85
CA ARG A 15 -15.20 31.81 -54.29
C ARG A 15 -16.13 31.10 -55.33
N ALA A 16 -16.97 30.15 -54.85
CA ALA A 16 -18.29 29.67 -55.36
C ALA A 16 -19.09 29.02 -54.17
N ARG A 17 -20.42 28.82 -54.02
CA ARG A 17 -21.73 28.97 -54.76
C ARG A 17 -22.13 27.90 -55.82
N VAL A 18 -23.39 27.44 -55.95
CA VAL A 18 -24.64 27.38 -55.09
C VAL A 18 -25.73 26.52 -55.80
N LEU A 19 -26.79 25.99 -55.12
CA LEU A 19 -28.19 25.68 -55.60
C LEU A 19 -28.99 24.77 -54.61
N SER A 20 -30.29 24.47 -54.88
CA SER A 20 -31.38 24.70 -53.89
C SER A 20 -32.78 24.02 -54.06
N LEU A 21 -33.42 23.61 -52.93
CA LEU A 21 -34.89 23.63 -52.61
C LEU A 21 -35.88 22.61 -53.34
N PRO A 22 -37.24 22.58 -53.14
CA PRO A 22 -37.95 21.82 -52.07
C PRO A 22 -39.37 21.19 -52.37
N ALA A 23 -39.97 20.39 -51.44
CA ALA A 23 -41.44 20.15 -51.24
C ALA A 23 -41.72 19.25 -49.98
N ARG A 24 -42.61 19.57 -48.99
CA ARG A 24 -44.09 19.34 -48.86
C ARG A 24 -44.54 17.85 -48.82
N PHE A 25 -45.51 17.34 -48.03
CA PHE A 25 -46.53 17.85 -47.08
C PHE A 25 -47.05 16.72 -46.12
N GLY A 26 -47.80 17.01 -45.03
CA GLY A 26 -48.71 16.02 -44.33
C GLY A 26 -48.82 16.10 -42.78
N LEU A 27 -50.02 15.88 -42.21
CA LEU A 27 -50.41 15.80 -40.75
C LEU A 27 -51.62 14.80 -40.62
N PRO A 28 -52.21 14.41 -39.44
CA PRO A 28 -52.04 14.91 -38.04
C PRO A 28 -52.03 13.85 -36.87
N LEU A 29 -51.76 14.36 -35.65
CA LEU A 29 -52.25 13.96 -34.29
C LEU A 29 -52.13 12.53 -33.68
N ARG A 30 -51.61 12.52 -32.43
CA ARG A 30 -51.82 11.60 -31.27
C ARG A 30 -51.33 10.13 -31.35
N LEU A 31 -50.17 9.85 -30.74
CA LEU A 31 -50.14 9.04 -29.50
C LEU A 31 -48.85 9.21 -28.64
N ARG A 32 -49.06 9.37 -27.32
CA ARG A 32 -48.27 9.00 -26.12
C ARG A 32 -46.72 9.04 -26.06
N LEU A 33 -46.27 9.62 -24.92
CA LEU A 33 -45.07 9.31 -24.11
C LEU A 33 -43.68 9.31 -24.76
N LEU A 34 -42.94 10.40 -24.50
CA LEU A 34 -41.69 10.38 -23.73
C LEU A 34 -41.34 11.82 -23.33
N LEU A 35 -41.47 12.15 -22.03
CA LEU A 35 -41.33 13.53 -21.51
C LEU A 35 -40.83 13.48 -20.07
N VAL A 36 -39.92 14.40 -19.73
CA VAL A 36 -39.38 14.71 -18.39
C VAL A 36 -38.64 13.56 -17.68
N PHE A 37 -37.30 13.63 -17.69
CA PHE A 37 -36.47 13.47 -16.49
C PHE A 37 -35.05 14.03 -16.78
N TRP A 38 -34.92 15.36 -16.66
CA TRP A 38 -33.63 16.09 -16.67
C TRP A 38 -33.64 17.13 -15.55
N VAL A 39 -33.75 16.65 -14.31
CA VAL A 39 -33.65 17.40 -13.06
C VAL A 39 -32.85 16.52 -12.08
N THR A 40 -32.15 17.14 -11.13
CA THR A 40 -31.30 16.47 -10.11
C THR A 40 -30.22 15.50 -10.63
N ALA A 41 -29.29 16.03 -11.44
CA ALA A 41 -27.95 15.46 -11.63
C ALA A 41 -26.88 16.43 -11.06
N ALA A 42 -27.03 16.79 -9.79
CA ALA A 42 -26.13 17.68 -9.05
C ALA A 42 -25.74 17.04 -7.71
N SER A 43 -24.61 17.47 -7.14
CA SER A 43 -24.04 16.99 -5.86
C SER A 43 -23.75 15.48 -5.72
N ALA A 44 -23.60 14.74 -6.83
CA ALA A 44 -22.79 13.52 -6.83
C ALA A 44 -21.29 13.86 -6.89
N GLN A 45 -20.77 14.57 -5.88
CA GLN A 45 -19.32 14.65 -5.70
C GLN A 45 -18.81 13.24 -5.41
N GLY A 46 -17.88 12.73 -6.22
CA GLY A 46 -17.34 11.37 -6.10
C GLY A 46 -16.69 11.17 -4.72
N HIS A 47 -17.42 10.54 -3.80
CA HIS A 47 -16.95 10.32 -2.44
C HIS A 47 -15.75 9.36 -2.47
N SER A 48 -14.62 9.81 -1.92
CA SER A 48 -13.31 9.20 -2.16
C SER A 48 -13.15 7.91 -1.34
N ARG A 49 -13.69 6.79 -1.85
CA ARG A 49 -13.55 5.40 -1.34
C ARG A 49 -12.09 4.88 -1.27
N SER A 50 -11.13 5.77 -1.50
CA SER A 50 -9.68 5.64 -1.27
C SER A 50 -9.27 5.66 0.21
N GLY A 51 -10.10 6.22 1.10
CA GLY A 51 -9.90 6.11 2.55
C GLY A 51 -10.39 4.75 3.06
N PRO A 52 -9.82 4.19 4.14
CA PRO A 52 -10.19 2.87 4.64
C PRO A 52 -11.63 2.87 5.16
N ARG A 53 -12.45 1.90 4.75
CA ARG A 53 -13.84 1.77 5.21
C ARG A 53 -13.92 1.45 6.70
N ILE A 54 -13.11 0.52 7.19
CA ILE A 54 -13.00 0.20 8.62
C ILE A 54 -11.55 0.35 9.11
N SER A 55 -11.37 0.50 10.43
CA SER A 55 -10.05 0.42 11.09
C SER A 55 -10.02 -0.79 12.02
N ALA A 56 -9.07 -1.70 11.81
CA ALA A 56 -8.89 -2.94 12.52
C ALA A 56 -7.56 -2.94 13.31
N VAL A 57 -7.56 -3.53 14.50
CA VAL A 57 -6.33 -3.84 15.26
C VAL A 57 -6.11 -5.34 15.18
N TRP A 58 -4.94 -5.77 14.72
CA TRP A 58 -4.60 -7.19 14.78
C TRP A 58 -4.35 -7.58 16.25
N LYS A 59 -5.08 -8.60 16.70
CA LYS A 59 -5.06 -9.13 18.08
C LYS A 59 -4.69 -10.62 18.11
N GLY A 60 -4.00 -11.09 17.08
CA GLY A 60 -3.52 -12.47 17.00
C GLY A 60 -2.46 -12.76 18.08
N GLN A 61 -2.10 -14.03 18.24
CA GLN A 61 -0.95 -14.42 19.07
C GLN A 61 0.36 -14.46 18.26
N ASP A 62 0.27 -14.10 16.97
CA ASP A 62 1.32 -14.28 15.96
C ASP A 62 2.23 -13.05 15.86
N HIS A 63 2.58 -12.49 17.03
CA HIS A 63 3.52 -11.38 17.23
C HIS A 63 4.70 -11.88 18.06
N VAL A 64 5.93 -11.54 17.67
CA VAL A 64 7.13 -11.93 18.42
C VAL A 64 8.15 -10.79 18.47
N ASP A 65 8.47 -10.34 19.68
CA ASP A 65 9.48 -9.31 19.94
C ASP A 65 10.91 -9.80 19.65
N PHE A 66 11.78 -8.89 19.17
CA PHE A 66 13.24 -9.12 19.05
C PHE A 66 13.97 -9.17 20.41
N GLY A 67 13.29 -8.79 21.51
CA GLY A 67 13.85 -8.62 22.85
C GLY A 67 14.74 -7.38 23.04
N GLN A 68 15.20 -6.76 21.95
CA GLN A 68 15.96 -5.51 21.90
C GLN A 68 15.55 -4.73 20.64
N PRO A 69 15.67 -3.38 20.61
CA PRO A 69 15.42 -2.63 19.38
C PRO A 69 16.44 -2.98 18.29
N GLU A 70 15.91 -3.28 17.10
CA GLU A 70 16.67 -3.55 15.87
C GLU A 70 16.35 -2.45 14.83
N PRO A 71 17.02 -1.27 14.91
CA PRO A 71 16.67 -0.09 14.11
C PRO A 71 16.88 -0.28 12.61
N HIS A 72 17.71 -1.24 12.22
CA HIS A 72 17.90 -1.68 10.84
C HIS A 72 17.68 -3.18 10.79
N ASN A 73 16.68 -3.64 10.04
CA ASN A 73 16.44 -5.06 9.80
C ASN A 73 16.09 -5.36 8.34
N VAL A 74 16.41 -6.59 7.92
CA VAL A 74 16.08 -7.15 6.62
C VAL A 74 15.30 -8.45 6.83
N LEU A 75 14.15 -8.63 6.18
CA LEU A 75 13.34 -9.84 6.26
C LEU A 75 13.54 -10.70 5.01
N PHE A 76 13.72 -12.00 5.20
CA PHE A 76 13.70 -13.03 4.17
C PHE A 76 12.73 -14.15 4.58
N HIS A 77 11.88 -14.56 3.65
CA HIS A 77 10.88 -15.60 3.87
C HIS A 77 10.55 -16.25 2.52
N GLU A 78 10.49 -17.59 2.52
CA GLU A 78 10.16 -18.41 1.35
C GLU A 78 8.66 -18.77 1.44
N PRO A 79 7.82 -18.46 0.42
CA PRO A 79 6.40 -18.78 0.42
C PRO A 79 6.11 -20.26 0.76
N GLY A 80 5.03 -20.51 1.49
CA GLY A 80 4.72 -21.84 2.01
C GLY A 80 5.52 -22.24 3.27
N SER A 81 6.55 -21.50 3.66
CA SER A 81 7.38 -21.83 4.83
C SER A 81 6.74 -21.42 6.16
N PHE A 82 7.06 -22.15 7.23
CA PHE A 82 6.81 -21.72 8.61
C PHE A 82 7.91 -20.79 9.13
N SER A 83 9.08 -20.77 8.49
CA SER A 83 10.23 -19.98 8.91
C SER A 83 10.24 -18.56 8.32
N VAL A 84 10.62 -17.60 9.14
CA VAL A 84 10.89 -16.20 8.76
C VAL A 84 12.25 -15.81 9.32
N TRP A 85 13.14 -15.37 8.44
CA TRP A 85 14.50 -14.96 8.79
C TRP A 85 14.57 -13.44 8.84
N VAL A 86 15.11 -12.88 9.93
CA VAL A 86 15.30 -11.43 10.06
C VAL A 86 16.74 -11.13 10.46
N GLY A 87 17.47 -10.43 9.59
CA GLY A 87 18.80 -9.90 9.89
C GLY A 87 18.68 -8.65 10.75
N GLY A 88 19.54 -8.56 11.77
CA GLY A 88 19.63 -7.38 12.65
C GLY A 88 21.08 -7.11 13.07
N ARG A 89 21.26 -6.46 14.20
CA ARG A 89 22.57 -6.08 14.75
C ARG A 89 23.28 -7.27 15.39
N GLY A 90 24.36 -7.72 14.75
CA GLY A 90 25.26 -8.78 15.22
C GLY A 90 24.64 -10.18 15.23
N LYS A 91 23.48 -10.39 14.61
CA LYS A 91 22.76 -11.67 14.62
C LYS A 91 21.72 -11.78 13.51
N VAL A 92 21.29 -13.01 13.25
CA VAL A 92 20.08 -13.35 12.49
C VAL A 92 19.06 -13.97 13.45
N TYR A 93 17.84 -13.48 13.41
CA TYR A 93 16.68 -14.07 14.07
C TYR A 93 16.02 -15.09 13.12
N LEU A 94 15.71 -16.26 13.65
CA LEU A 94 14.88 -17.28 13.01
C LEU A 94 13.57 -17.37 13.79
N PHE A 95 12.51 -16.84 13.21
CA PHE A 95 11.15 -17.01 13.71
C PHE A 95 10.50 -18.22 13.05
N ASN A 96 9.59 -18.85 13.79
CA ASN A 96 8.78 -19.97 13.32
C ASN A 96 7.30 -19.69 13.66
N PHE A 97 6.45 -19.62 12.64
CA PHE A 97 5.01 -19.34 12.73
C PHE A 97 4.17 -20.56 12.29
N PRO A 98 4.19 -21.67 13.05
CA PRO A 98 3.43 -22.89 12.76
C PRO A 98 1.92 -22.65 12.92
N GLU A 99 1.11 -23.16 11.99
CA GLU A 99 -0.35 -23.01 12.06
C GLU A 99 -0.96 -23.64 13.33
N GLY A 100 -1.87 -22.88 13.95
CA GLY A 100 -2.61 -23.29 15.16
C GLY A 100 -1.74 -23.46 16.41
N LYS A 101 -0.52 -22.91 16.44
CA LYS A 101 0.45 -23.05 17.53
C LYS A 101 1.22 -21.75 17.76
N ASN A 102 1.60 -21.50 19.00
CA ASN A 102 2.36 -20.30 19.38
C ASN A 102 3.63 -20.13 18.51
N ALA A 103 3.83 -18.93 18.00
CA ALA A 103 5.05 -18.54 17.33
C ALA A 103 6.27 -18.62 18.28
N SER A 104 7.46 -18.80 17.72
CA SER A 104 8.71 -18.90 18.50
C SER A 104 9.89 -18.29 17.75
N VAL A 105 10.95 -17.93 18.49
CA VAL A 105 12.16 -17.29 17.94
C VAL A 105 13.44 -17.96 18.44
N ARG A 106 14.45 -18.01 17.58
CA ARG A 106 15.84 -18.39 17.87
C ARG A 106 16.78 -17.33 17.32
N THR A 107 17.97 -17.19 17.90
CA THR A 107 18.98 -16.22 17.46
C THR A 107 20.29 -16.91 17.11
N VAL A 108 20.78 -16.69 15.88
CA VAL A 108 22.09 -17.11 15.42
C VAL A 108 23.02 -15.89 15.46
N ASN A 109 23.95 -15.86 16.41
CA ASN A 109 24.85 -14.72 16.59
C ASN A 109 25.95 -14.71 15.51
N ILE A 110 26.10 -13.56 14.85
CA ILE A 110 27.10 -13.29 13.82
C ILE A 110 27.73 -11.92 14.15
N GLY A 111 28.46 -11.87 15.27
CA GLY A 111 29.05 -10.62 15.78
C GLY A 111 30.17 -10.07 14.89
N SER A 112 30.54 -8.81 15.13
CA SER A 112 31.67 -8.14 14.45
C SER A 112 32.97 -8.92 14.66
N THR A 113 33.59 -9.38 13.58
CA THR A 113 34.77 -10.27 13.62
C THR A 113 36.10 -9.56 13.88
N LYS A 114 36.12 -8.22 13.90
CA LYS A 114 37.33 -7.40 14.05
C LYS A 114 37.13 -6.35 15.15
N GLY A 115 37.82 -6.53 16.27
CA GLY A 115 37.76 -5.62 17.41
C GLY A 115 38.41 -4.26 17.12
N SER A 116 37.86 -3.21 17.74
CA SER A 116 38.24 -1.79 17.62
C SER A 116 38.02 -1.12 16.25
N CYS A 117 37.02 -0.26 16.24
CA CYS A 117 37.00 1.03 15.55
C CYS A 117 36.54 2.08 16.58
N GLN A 118 36.62 3.38 16.24
CA GLN A 118 36.55 4.45 17.24
C GLN A 118 35.13 4.82 17.68
N ASP A 119 34.13 4.66 16.79
CA ASP A 119 32.72 4.88 17.11
C ASP A 119 31.99 3.53 17.31
N LYS A 120 31.30 3.38 18.45
CA LYS A 120 30.58 2.16 18.80
C LYS A 120 29.40 1.85 17.87
N GLN A 121 28.77 2.85 17.24
CA GLN A 121 27.63 2.60 16.35
C GLN A 121 28.08 1.99 15.00
N ASP A 122 29.26 2.39 14.53
CA ASP A 122 29.86 1.96 13.25
C ASP A 122 30.57 0.59 13.31
N CYS A 123 30.89 0.10 14.51
CA CYS A 123 31.65 -1.14 14.71
C CYS A 123 30.79 -2.43 14.72
N GLU A 124 29.48 -2.31 14.62
CA GLU A 124 28.56 -3.43 14.66
C GLU A 124 28.55 -4.21 13.32
N ASN A 125 28.02 -5.43 13.34
CA ASN A 125 27.71 -6.19 12.13
C ASN A 125 26.20 -6.17 11.87
N TYR A 126 25.69 -5.14 11.22
CA TYR A 126 24.29 -5.11 10.77
C TYR A 126 24.15 -6.06 9.59
N ILE A 127 23.27 -7.06 9.73
CA ILE A 127 22.92 -7.95 8.64
C ILE A 127 21.97 -7.22 7.69
N THR A 128 22.39 -7.06 6.44
CA THR A 128 21.67 -6.27 5.42
C THR A 128 21.22 -7.10 4.23
N LEU A 129 21.63 -8.37 4.14
CA LEU A 129 21.25 -9.29 3.08
C LEU A 129 21.04 -10.70 3.63
N LEU A 130 19.94 -11.33 3.21
CA LEU A 130 19.58 -12.72 3.44
C LEU A 130 19.06 -13.29 2.11
N GLU A 131 19.60 -14.43 1.67
CA GLU A 131 19.27 -15.04 0.38
C GLU A 131 19.44 -16.56 0.45
N ARG A 132 18.47 -17.37 0.00
CA ARG A 132 18.64 -18.83 -0.04
C ARG A 132 19.58 -19.21 -1.19
N ARG A 133 20.67 -19.94 -0.89
CA ARG A 133 21.66 -20.39 -1.90
C ARG A 133 21.95 -21.88 -1.72
N GLY A 134 21.29 -22.71 -2.53
CA GLY A 134 21.44 -24.16 -2.49
C GLY A 134 20.99 -24.73 -1.14
N ASN A 135 21.90 -25.43 -0.44
CA ASN A 135 21.59 -26.08 0.84
C ASN A 135 21.67 -25.15 2.07
N GLY A 136 21.96 -23.86 1.91
CA GLY A 136 22.06 -22.92 3.04
C GLY A 136 21.47 -21.54 2.75
N LEU A 137 21.52 -20.66 3.76
CA LEU A 137 21.15 -19.26 3.68
C LEU A 137 22.42 -18.40 3.63
N LEU A 138 22.63 -17.68 2.53
CA LEU A 138 23.65 -16.65 2.42
C LEU A 138 23.23 -15.45 3.28
N VAL A 139 24.13 -15.02 4.16
CA VAL A 139 23.93 -13.91 5.08
C VAL A 139 25.07 -12.92 4.88
N CYS A 140 24.80 -11.63 4.66
CA CYS A 140 25.86 -10.62 4.55
C CYS A 140 25.56 -9.38 5.37
N GLY A 141 26.61 -8.71 5.86
CA GLY A 141 26.50 -7.56 6.75
C GLY A 141 27.73 -6.65 6.80
N THR A 142 27.57 -5.51 7.48
CA THR A 142 28.53 -4.39 7.52
C THR A 142 29.87 -4.74 8.19
N ASN A 143 29.86 -5.66 9.16
CA ASN A 143 31.02 -6.21 9.88
C ASN A 143 32.11 -5.17 10.23
N ALA A 144 31.76 -4.14 11.01
CA ALA A 144 32.67 -3.04 11.36
C ALA A 144 33.30 -2.36 10.13
N ARG A 145 32.45 -1.89 9.21
CA ARG A 145 32.78 -1.26 7.91
C ARG A 145 33.65 -2.13 7.00
N LYS A 146 33.52 -3.46 7.06
CA LYS A 146 34.28 -4.44 6.23
C LYS A 146 33.32 -5.51 5.68
N PRO A 147 32.52 -5.18 4.65
CA PRO A 147 31.46 -6.03 4.10
C PRO A 147 31.83 -7.51 3.99
N SER A 148 31.13 -8.35 4.75
CA SER A 148 31.40 -9.78 4.87
C SER A 148 30.14 -10.61 4.67
N CYS A 149 30.34 -11.87 4.30
CA CYS A 149 29.26 -12.86 4.19
C CYS A 149 29.59 -14.16 4.94
N TRP A 150 28.53 -14.88 5.26
CA TRP A 150 28.51 -16.19 5.88
C TRP A 150 27.46 -17.07 5.17
N ASN A 151 27.61 -18.38 5.24
CA ASN A 151 26.58 -19.34 4.88
C ASN A 151 26.05 -19.99 6.17
N LEU A 152 24.74 -19.95 6.40
CA LEU A 152 24.08 -20.71 7.45
C LEU A 152 23.63 -22.05 6.89
N VAL A 153 24.25 -23.13 7.35
CA VAL A 153 23.90 -24.51 6.99
C VAL A 153 23.18 -25.17 8.16
N ASN A 154 22.16 -25.99 7.88
CA ASN A 154 21.32 -26.64 8.89
C ASN A 154 20.79 -25.64 9.96
N ASP A 155 20.38 -24.47 9.50
CA ASP A 155 19.77 -23.36 10.25
C ASP A 155 20.58 -22.83 11.46
N SER A 156 21.85 -23.22 11.59
CA SER A 156 22.63 -23.00 12.82
C SER A 156 24.15 -22.98 12.64
N VAL A 157 24.70 -23.69 11.65
CA VAL A 157 26.15 -23.77 11.43
C VAL A 157 26.62 -22.57 10.61
N VAL A 158 27.26 -21.61 11.29
CA VAL A 158 27.78 -20.38 10.68
C VAL A 158 29.14 -20.63 10.02
N MET A 159 29.17 -20.70 8.68
CA MET A 159 30.42 -20.80 7.90
C MET A 159 30.80 -19.43 7.34
N SER A 160 31.96 -18.88 7.73
CA SER A 160 32.44 -17.60 7.18
C SER A 160 32.91 -17.74 5.73
N LEU A 161 32.46 -16.81 4.87
CA LEU A 161 32.91 -16.68 3.48
C LEU A 161 33.93 -15.54 3.30
N GLY A 162 34.22 -14.78 4.36
CA GLY A 162 35.20 -13.68 4.35
C GLY A 162 34.63 -12.34 3.88
N GLU A 163 35.49 -11.44 3.40
CA GLU A 163 35.11 -10.12 2.89
C GLU A 163 34.58 -10.22 1.44
N MET A 164 33.29 -9.93 1.25
CA MET A 164 32.60 -10.07 -0.04
C MET A 164 32.06 -8.71 -0.51
N LYS A 165 32.96 -7.96 -1.17
CA LYS A 165 32.77 -6.57 -1.55
C LYS A 165 31.61 -6.39 -2.55
N GLY A 166 30.63 -5.58 -2.17
CA GLY A 166 29.42 -5.31 -2.96
C GLY A 166 28.20 -6.17 -2.57
N TYR A 167 28.31 -7.11 -1.64
CA TYR A 167 27.18 -7.89 -1.12
C TYR A 167 26.51 -7.23 0.11
N ALA A 168 27.24 -6.38 0.84
CA ALA A 168 26.74 -5.56 1.95
C ALA A 168 27.40 -4.18 1.93
N PRO A 169 26.73 -3.12 2.45
CA PRO A 169 27.28 -1.76 2.52
C PRO A 169 28.26 -1.60 3.69
N PHE A 170 28.90 -0.44 3.78
CA PHE A 170 29.80 -0.10 4.88
C PHE A 170 29.04 0.41 6.11
N SER A 171 27.90 1.09 5.89
CA SER A 171 26.94 1.54 6.91
C SER A 171 25.54 1.01 6.59
N PRO A 172 24.69 0.69 7.59
CA PRO A 172 23.35 0.16 7.35
C PRO A 172 22.38 1.18 6.72
N ASP A 173 22.71 2.48 6.73
CA ASP A 173 21.90 3.55 6.14
C ASP A 173 22.15 3.75 4.62
N GLU A 174 23.13 3.06 4.02
CA GLU A 174 23.38 3.17 2.58
C GLU A 174 22.24 2.53 1.78
N ASN A 175 21.63 3.30 0.86
CA ASN A 175 20.62 2.82 -0.08
C ASN A 175 21.18 1.68 -0.96
N SER A 176 20.86 0.45 -0.56
CA SER A 176 21.48 -0.78 -1.05
C SER A 176 20.46 -1.65 -1.77
N LEU A 177 20.88 -2.25 -2.88
CA LEU A 177 20.08 -3.18 -3.65
C LEU A 177 21.00 -4.23 -4.26
N VAL A 178 20.67 -5.50 -4.04
CA VAL A 178 21.33 -6.68 -4.59
C VAL A 178 20.26 -7.55 -5.25
N LEU A 179 20.59 -8.15 -6.40
CA LEU A 179 19.72 -9.06 -7.15
C LEU A 179 20.54 -10.29 -7.54
N PHE A 180 19.99 -11.48 -7.31
CA PHE A 180 20.58 -12.76 -7.69
C PHE A 180 19.85 -13.33 -8.90
N GLU A 181 20.57 -14.00 -9.79
CA GLU A 181 20.02 -14.66 -10.96
C GLU A 181 20.93 -15.82 -11.38
N GLY A 182 20.53 -17.05 -11.04
CA GLY A 182 21.42 -18.21 -11.13
C GLY A 182 22.72 -17.98 -10.35
N ASP A 183 23.86 -18.11 -11.02
CA ASP A 183 25.19 -17.80 -10.47
C ASP A 183 25.62 -16.34 -10.61
N GLU A 184 24.85 -15.51 -11.32
CA GLU A 184 25.11 -14.08 -11.47
C GLU A 184 24.60 -13.29 -10.26
N VAL A 185 25.30 -12.21 -9.92
CA VAL A 185 24.89 -11.28 -8.85
C VAL A 185 25.07 -9.86 -9.32
N TYR A 186 24.02 -9.07 -9.15
CA TYR A 186 23.94 -7.66 -9.51
C TYR A 186 23.82 -6.82 -8.24
N SER A 187 24.50 -5.67 -8.20
CA SER A 187 24.53 -4.83 -6.99
C SER A 187 24.77 -3.35 -7.28
N THR A 188 24.10 -2.50 -6.50
CA THR A 188 24.33 -1.04 -6.47
C THR A 188 25.47 -0.63 -5.54
N ILE A 189 25.83 -1.51 -4.61
CA ILE A 189 26.71 -1.25 -3.47
C ILE A 189 28.17 -1.03 -3.92
N ARG A 190 28.84 -0.07 -3.30
CA ARG A 190 30.24 0.28 -3.58
C ARG A 190 31.17 -0.86 -3.12
N LYS A 191 32.12 -1.30 -3.97
CA LYS A 191 33.10 -2.37 -3.59
C LYS A 191 34.22 -1.90 -2.65
N GLN A 192 34.40 -0.60 -2.50
CA GLN A 192 35.42 0.05 -1.66
C GLN A 192 34.82 1.34 -1.10
N GLU A 193 35.13 1.66 0.15
CA GLU A 193 34.57 2.80 0.90
C GLU A 193 34.98 4.16 0.31
N TYR A 194 36.22 4.25 -0.16
CA TYR A 194 36.79 5.44 -0.81
C TYR A 194 36.37 5.62 -2.27
N ASN A 195 35.49 4.76 -2.82
CA ASN A 195 34.91 5.03 -4.13
C ASN A 195 34.17 6.36 -4.12
N GLY A 196 34.38 7.15 -5.19
CA GLY A 196 33.74 8.45 -5.38
C GLY A 196 32.22 8.39 -5.32
N LYS A 197 31.59 9.57 -5.16
CA LYS A 197 30.17 9.77 -4.84
C LYS A 197 29.17 9.30 -5.92
N ILE A 198 29.59 8.58 -6.94
CA ILE A 198 28.77 8.12 -8.08
C ILE A 198 28.24 6.70 -7.76
N PRO A 199 26.94 6.52 -7.49
CA PRO A 199 26.36 5.19 -7.36
C PRO A 199 26.28 4.53 -8.74
N ARG A 200 26.43 3.20 -8.81
CA ARG A 200 26.42 2.45 -10.07
C ARG A 200 25.68 1.14 -9.91
N PHE A 201 24.88 0.75 -10.90
CA PHE A 201 24.43 -0.63 -11.02
C PHE A 201 25.55 -1.47 -11.64
N ARG A 202 25.87 -2.64 -11.06
CA ARG A 202 27.00 -3.48 -11.47
C ARG A 202 26.61 -4.94 -11.59
N ARG A 203 27.19 -5.69 -12.54
CA ARG A 203 27.35 -7.16 -12.40
C ARG A 203 28.59 -7.39 -11.53
N ILE A 204 28.42 -7.91 -10.32
CA ILE A 204 29.52 -8.14 -9.36
C ILE A 204 30.02 -9.59 -9.33
N ARG A 205 29.24 -10.52 -9.90
CA ARG A 205 29.58 -11.92 -10.17
C ARG A 205 28.87 -12.36 -11.47
N GLY A 206 29.57 -13.09 -12.33
CA GLY A 206 29.14 -13.53 -13.65
C GLY A 206 30.36 -13.71 -14.56
N GLU A 207 30.16 -13.75 -15.88
CA GLU A 207 31.26 -13.95 -16.85
C GLU A 207 32.23 -12.75 -16.91
N SER A 208 31.71 -11.53 -16.72
CA SER A 208 32.49 -10.29 -16.64
C SER A 208 31.86 -9.30 -15.67
N GLU A 209 32.70 -8.50 -15.00
CA GLU A 209 32.22 -7.36 -14.21
C GLU A 209 31.89 -6.18 -15.13
N LEU A 210 30.63 -5.74 -15.11
CA LEU A 210 30.16 -4.55 -15.82
C LEU A 210 29.64 -3.50 -14.83
N TYR A 211 29.86 -2.22 -15.13
CA TYR A 211 29.34 -1.10 -14.34
C TYR A 211 28.68 -0.01 -15.18
N THR A 212 27.71 0.71 -14.61
CA THR A 212 27.09 1.88 -15.28
C THR A 212 28.05 3.06 -15.27
N SER A 213 28.15 3.77 -16.41
CA SER A 213 29.01 4.95 -16.61
C SER A 213 28.61 6.15 -15.75
N ASP A 214 29.33 7.27 -15.88
CA ASP A 214 29.10 8.49 -15.11
C ASP A 214 27.97 9.37 -15.68
N THR A 215 27.57 9.13 -16.94
CA THR A 215 26.55 9.94 -17.66
C THR A 215 25.13 9.45 -17.42
N VAL A 216 24.94 8.16 -17.16
CA VAL A 216 23.62 7.50 -17.22
C VAL A 216 22.67 7.80 -16.06
N MET A 217 23.16 8.23 -14.90
CA MET A 217 22.32 8.48 -13.71
C MET A 217 22.79 9.70 -12.91
N GLN A 218 21.84 10.46 -12.36
CA GLN A 218 22.12 11.71 -11.63
C GLN A 218 21.68 11.59 -10.16
N ASN A 219 22.61 11.28 -9.25
CA ASN A 219 22.33 10.99 -7.83
C ASN A 219 21.18 9.97 -7.60
N PRO A 220 21.26 8.76 -8.19
CA PRO A 220 20.18 7.79 -8.13
C PRO A 220 19.94 7.23 -6.72
N GLN A 221 18.67 7.02 -6.38
CA GLN A 221 18.19 6.27 -5.22
C GLN A 221 17.39 5.07 -5.72
N PHE A 222 17.89 3.86 -5.50
CA PHE A 222 17.33 2.62 -6.03
C PHE A 222 16.18 2.09 -5.17
N ILE A 223 15.15 1.52 -5.82
CA ILE A 223 13.96 0.94 -5.19
C ILE A 223 13.96 -0.58 -5.33
N LYS A 224 14.02 -1.11 -6.56
CA LYS A 224 13.95 -2.55 -6.84
C LYS A 224 14.59 -2.89 -8.19
N ALA A 225 15.02 -4.13 -8.37
CA ALA A 225 15.48 -4.68 -9.64
C ALA A 225 14.89 -6.08 -9.84
N THR A 226 14.81 -6.52 -11.09
CA THR A 226 14.22 -7.80 -11.49
C THR A 226 14.80 -8.27 -12.82
N ILE A 227 14.71 -9.58 -13.08
CA ILE A 227 15.01 -10.18 -14.38
C ILE A 227 13.71 -10.36 -15.14
N VAL A 228 13.73 -10.04 -16.43
CA VAL A 228 12.62 -10.23 -17.36
C VAL A 228 13.11 -11.15 -18.46
N HIS A 229 12.77 -12.43 -18.35
CA HIS A 229 12.99 -13.39 -19.44
C HIS A 229 12.07 -13.01 -20.62
N GLN A 230 12.65 -12.83 -21.80
CA GLN A 230 11.91 -12.41 -22.99
C GLN A 230 11.77 -13.56 -23.99
N ASP A 231 11.21 -13.28 -25.17
CA ASP A 231 10.84 -14.28 -26.19
C ASP A 231 12.06 -15.11 -26.70
N GLN A 232 13.29 -14.64 -26.46
CA GLN A 232 14.55 -15.34 -26.75
C GLN A 232 15.57 -15.06 -25.63
N ALA A 233 16.27 -16.08 -25.13
CA ALA A 233 17.08 -15.98 -23.90
C ALA A 233 18.30 -15.01 -23.95
N TYR A 234 18.78 -14.62 -25.14
CA TYR A 234 19.81 -13.55 -25.24
C TYR A 234 19.19 -12.15 -25.16
N ASP A 235 17.87 -12.05 -25.32
CA ASP A 235 17.06 -10.84 -25.21
C ASP A 235 16.53 -10.65 -23.76
N ASP A 236 16.88 -11.53 -22.82
CA ASP A 236 16.63 -11.36 -21.38
C ASP A 236 17.08 -9.98 -20.89
N LYS A 237 16.20 -9.27 -20.18
CA LYS A 237 16.48 -7.93 -19.64
C LYS A 237 16.64 -7.95 -18.13
N ILE A 238 17.45 -7.04 -17.62
CA ILE A 238 17.43 -6.63 -16.20
C ILE A 238 16.72 -5.28 -16.16
N TYR A 239 15.57 -5.21 -15.48
CA TYR A 239 14.87 -3.95 -15.26
C TYR A 239 15.12 -3.48 -13.82
N TYR A 240 15.41 -2.19 -13.64
CA TYR A 240 15.52 -1.60 -12.30
C TYR A 240 14.89 -0.23 -12.18
N PHE A 241 14.38 0.05 -10.99
CA PHE A 241 13.52 1.16 -10.66
C PHE A 241 14.21 2.07 -9.64
N PHE A 242 14.24 3.38 -9.92
CA PHE A 242 14.96 4.35 -9.10
C PHE A 242 14.35 5.75 -9.19
N ARG A 243 14.68 6.61 -8.22
CA ARG A 243 14.55 8.07 -8.32
C ARG A 243 15.89 8.66 -8.69
N GLU A 244 15.92 9.76 -9.42
CA GLU A 244 17.15 10.56 -9.65
C GLU A 244 16.84 12.05 -9.64
N ASP A 245 17.87 12.90 -9.62
CA ASP A 245 17.73 14.33 -9.86
C ASP A 245 17.18 14.58 -11.27
N ASN A 246 16.22 15.49 -11.37
CA ASN A 246 15.63 15.84 -12.65
C ASN A 246 16.69 16.52 -13.56
N PRO A 247 16.90 16.06 -14.80
CA PRO A 247 17.77 16.76 -15.75
C PRO A 247 17.19 18.11 -16.20
N ASP A 248 15.87 18.32 -16.09
CA ASP A 248 15.27 19.65 -16.24
C ASP A 248 15.64 20.53 -15.02
N LYS A 249 16.10 21.75 -15.29
CA LYS A 249 16.54 22.75 -14.31
C LYS A 249 15.68 24.02 -14.31
N ASN A 250 14.53 24.01 -15.02
CA ASN A 250 13.52 25.05 -14.89
C ASN A 250 13.04 25.15 -13.42
N PRO A 251 12.83 26.36 -12.84
CA PRO A 251 12.44 26.50 -11.42
C PRO A 251 11.12 25.83 -11.04
N GLU A 252 10.23 25.60 -12.02
CA GLU A 252 8.93 24.94 -11.84
C GLU A 252 9.04 23.39 -11.92
N ALA A 253 10.18 22.86 -12.37
CA ALA A 253 10.37 21.42 -12.53
C ALA A 253 10.57 20.75 -11.16
N PRO A 254 9.98 19.56 -10.92
CA PRO A 254 10.20 18.84 -9.67
C PRO A 254 11.67 18.43 -9.54
N LEU A 255 12.24 18.58 -8.34
CA LEU A 255 13.67 18.30 -8.05
C LEU A 255 14.11 16.90 -8.47
N ASN A 256 13.24 15.91 -8.31
CA ASN A 256 13.50 14.51 -8.60
C ASN A 256 12.43 13.90 -9.51
N VAL A 257 12.85 12.93 -10.33
CA VAL A 257 12.00 12.16 -11.24
C VAL A 257 12.11 10.67 -10.98
N SER A 258 11.05 9.93 -11.29
CA SER A 258 11.01 8.47 -11.20
C SER A 258 11.38 7.81 -12.51
N ARG A 259 12.15 6.73 -12.46
CA ARG A 259 12.72 6.04 -13.61
C ARG A 259 12.53 4.53 -13.55
N VAL A 260 12.35 3.95 -14.72
CA VAL A 260 12.73 2.56 -15.00
C VAL A 260 13.93 2.59 -15.95
N ALA A 261 14.89 1.71 -15.74
CA ALA A 261 15.99 1.46 -16.66
C ALA A 261 16.03 -0.01 -17.08
N GLN A 262 16.57 -0.26 -18.26
CA GLN A 262 16.86 -1.58 -18.79
C GLN A 262 18.37 -1.80 -18.99
N LEU A 263 18.75 -3.07 -18.92
CA LEU A 263 20.03 -3.63 -19.37
C LEU A 263 19.73 -4.97 -20.05
N CYS A 264 20.56 -5.39 -21.00
CA CYS A 264 20.54 -6.78 -21.46
C CYS A 264 21.29 -7.65 -20.46
N ARG A 265 20.68 -8.75 -20.00
CA ARG A 265 21.35 -9.70 -19.10
C ARG A 265 22.65 -10.24 -19.72
N GLY A 266 22.60 -10.55 -21.03
CA GLY A 266 23.73 -11.06 -21.80
C GLY A 266 24.80 -10.04 -22.22
N ASP A 267 24.72 -8.76 -21.78
CA ASP A 267 25.69 -7.72 -22.16
C ASP A 267 27.13 -8.15 -21.83
N GLN A 268 28.02 -7.96 -22.80
CA GLN A 268 29.44 -8.34 -22.77
C GLN A 268 30.37 -7.13 -22.60
N GLY A 269 29.82 -5.91 -22.60
CA GLY A 269 30.58 -4.68 -22.79
C GLY A 269 30.68 -4.27 -24.27
N GLY A 270 31.50 -3.27 -24.53
CA GLY A 270 31.75 -2.73 -25.88
C GLY A 270 33.18 -2.93 -26.33
N GLU A 271 33.40 -2.88 -27.64
CA GLU A 271 34.66 -3.26 -28.32
C GLU A 271 35.92 -2.51 -27.83
N SER A 272 35.78 -1.24 -27.43
CA SER A 272 36.91 -0.42 -26.99
C SER A 272 37.36 -0.74 -25.55
N SER A 273 38.64 -0.53 -25.25
CA SER A 273 39.20 -0.66 -23.91
C SER A 273 38.54 0.26 -22.85
N LEU A 274 37.85 1.32 -23.27
CA LEU A 274 37.10 2.24 -22.40
C LEU A 274 35.62 1.84 -22.22
N SER A 275 35.14 0.83 -22.95
CA SER A 275 33.75 0.34 -22.95
C SER A 275 33.61 -1.13 -22.52
N VAL A 276 34.69 -1.92 -22.54
CA VAL A 276 34.67 -3.36 -22.27
C VAL A 276 34.16 -3.74 -20.87
N SER A 277 34.34 -2.88 -19.87
CA SER A 277 33.83 -3.09 -18.50
C SER A 277 32.58 -2.24 -18.17
N LYS A 278 31.99 -1.56 -19.16
CA LYS A 278 30.76 -0.77 -18.97
C LYS A 278 29.53 -1.58 -19.40
N TRP A 279 28.38 -1.30 -18.81
CA TRP A 279 27.11 -1.62 -19.46
C TRP A 279 26.97 -0.81 -20.76
N ASN A 280 26.74 -1.49 -21.88
CA ASN A 280 26.59 -0.85 -23.19
C ASN A 280 25.13 -0.85 -23.69
N THR A 281 24.26 -1.62 -23.02
CA THR A 281 22.83 -1.79 -23.34
C THR A 281 21.89 -0.96 -22.44
N PHE A 282 22.43 0.01 -21.71
CA PHE A 282 21.66 0.86 -20.80
C PHE A 282 20.73 1.84 -21.54
N LEU A 283 19.47 1.89 -21.11
CA LEU A 283 18.54 2.99 -21.37
C LEU A 283 17.69 3.26 -20.13
N LYS A 284 17.25 4.51 -19.91
CA LYS A 284 16.27 4.91 -18.89
C LYS A 284 15.06 5.63 -19.48
N ALA A 285 13.89 5.35 -18.93
CA ALA A 285 12.62 6.02 -19.25
C ALA A 285 12.06 6.73 -18.01
N MET A 286 11.32 7.82 -18.20
CA MET A 286 10.54 8.46 -17.14
C MET A 286 9.28 7.65 -16.85
N LEU A 287 9.06 7.26 -15.59
CA LEU A 287 7.77 6.74 -15.13
C LEU A 287 6.86 7.91 -14.74
N VAL A 288 5.64 7.93 -15.27
CA VAL A 288 4.62 8.95 -14.98
C VAL A 288 3.46 8.32 -14.22
N CYS A 289 3.16 8.86 -13.05
CA CYS A 289 1.93 8.58 -12.32
C CYS A 289 1.20 9.90 -12.07
N SER A 290 0.20 10.22 -12.90
CA SER A 290 -0.51 11.50 -12.85
C SER A 290 -1.99 11.33 -13.18
N ASP A 291 -2.87 11.86 -12.34
CA ASP A 291 -4.31 11.81 -12.56
C ASP A 291 -4.71 12.72 -13.73
N ALA A 292 -5.27 12.12 -14.79
CA ALA A 292 -5.71 12.83 -15.99
C ALA A 292 -6.88 13.80 -15.75
N ALA A 293 -7.73 13.56 -14.73
CA ALA A 293 -8.91 14.38 -14.45
C ALA A 293 -8.57 15.62 -13.59
N THR A 294 -7.59 15.52 -12.68
CA THR A 294 -7.21 16.62 -11.77
C THR A 294 -5.82 17.20 -12.03
N ASN A 295 -5.09 16.67 -13.02
CA ASN A 295 -3.69 16.99 -13.34
C ASN A 295 -2.73 16.85 -12.13
N ARG A 296 -3.05 15.97 -11.17
CA ARG A 296 -2.23 15.71 -9.98
C ARG A 296 -1.11 14.73 -10.31
N ASN A 297 0.11 15.23 -10.39
CA ASN A 297 1.32 14.44 -10.60
C ASN A 297 1.90 13.89 -9.28
N PHE A 298 2.38 12.64 -9.31
CA PHE A 298 3.04 11.94 -8.21
C PHE A 298 4.42 11.49 -8.69
N ASN A 299 5.41 12.39 -8.58
CA ASN A 299 6.72 12.24 -9.22
C ASN A 299 7.73 11.38 -8.45
N ARG A 300 7.44 11.02 -7.18
CA ARG A 300 8.38 10.37 -6.25
C ARG A 300 7.97 8.93 -5.94
N LEU A 301 8.38 7.98 -6.79
CA LEU A 301 8.26 6.52 -6.59
C LEU A 301 8.82 6.12 -5.21
N GLN A 302 8.11 5.26 -4.47
CA GLN A 302 8.48 4.76 -3.14
C GLN A 302 8.90 3.29 -3.21
N ASP A 303 8.03 2.43 -3.75
CA ASP A 303 8.23 0.99 -3.88
C ASP A 303 7.56 0.47 -5.17
N VAL A 304 7.98 -0.73 -5.61
CA VAL A 304 7.48 -1.43 -6.80
C VAL A 304 7.18 -2.89 -6.46
N PHE A 305 6.06 -3.43 -6.92
CA PHE A 305 5.74 -4.86 -6.86
C PHE A 305 5.48 -5.39 -8.27
N LEU A 306 6.04 -6.55 -8.60
CA LEU A 306 5.77 -7.25 -9.85
C LEU A 306 4.83 -8.41 -9.60
N LEU A 307 3.73 -8.46 -10.36
CA LEU A 307 2.75 -9.53 -10.34
C LEU A 307 2.73 -10.19 -11.74
N PRO A 308 3.40 -11.35 -11.92
CA PRO A 308 3.33 -12.13 -13.15
C PRO A 308 1.89 -12.50 -13.50
N ASP A 309 1.55 -12.56 -14.79
CA ASP A 309 0.21 -12.89 -15.26
C ASP A 309 -0.06 -14.42 -15.25
N PRO A 310 -1.29 -14.92 -15.02
CA PRO A 310 -1.59 -16.35 -15.04
C PRO A 310 -1.33 -17.04 -16.39
N SER A 311 -1.32 -16.29 -17.50
CA SER A 311 -0.93 -16.81 -18.82
C SER A 311 0.54 -17.23 -18.91
N GLY A 312 1.39 -16.79 -17.97
CA GLY A 312 2.84 -16.91 -18.05
C GLY A 312 3.50 -15.97 -19.07
N GLN A 313 2.73 -15.15 -19.81
CA GLN A 313 3.26 -14.21 -20.78
C GLN A 313 3.94 -13.04 -20.05
N TRP A 314 5.27 -12.95 -20.18
CA TRP A 314 6.05 -11.92 -19.47
C TRP A 314 5.59 -10.49 -19.76
N ARG A 315 5.07 -10.22 -20.96
CA ARG A 315 4.59 -8.89 -21.40
C ARG A 315 3.45 -8.37 -20.53
N ASP A 316 2.58 -9.26 -20.05
CA ASP A 316 1.38 -8.93 -19.30
C ASP A 316 1.62 -8.87 -17.78
N THR A 317 2.85 -9.15 -17.34
CA THR A 317 3.30 -8.93 -15.96
C THR A 317 3.05 -7.49 -15.53
N ARG A 318 2.24 -7.33 -14.46
CA ARG A 318 1.82 -6.04 -13.92
C ARG A 318 2.85 -5.52 -12.94
N VAL A 319 3.32 -4.29 -13.17
CA VAL A 319 4.26 -3.55 -12.33
C VAL A 319 3.48 -2.50 -11.56
N TYR A 320 3.18 -2.77 -10.30
CA TYR A 320 2.53 -1.82 -9.39
C TYR A 320 3.59 -0.90 -8.79
N GLY A 321 3.51 0.40 -9.03
CA GLY A 321 4.37 1.41 -8.40
C GLY A 321 3.57 2.29 -7.43
N VAL A 322 4.07 2.43 -6.20
CA VAL A 322 3.58 3.44 -5.25
C VAL A 322 4.34 4.73 -5.47
N PHE A 323 3.64 5.82 -5.74
CA PHE A 323 4.21 7.14 -5.92
C PHE A 323 3.75 8.09 -4.83
N SER A 324 4.45 9.20 -4.67
CA SER A 324 4.06 10.32 -3.81
C SER A 324 4.47 11.66 -4.42
N ASN A 325 3.94 12.74 -3.86
CA ASN A 325 4.23 14.12 -4.27
C ASN A 325 4.82 14.94 -3.08
N PRO A 326 5.15 16.24 -3.24
CA PRO A 326 5.75 17.06 -2.18
C PRO A 326 4.91 17.24 -0.90
N TRP A 327 3.60 16.95 -0.94
CA TRP A 327 2.71 16.95 0.23
C TRP A 327 2.63 15.59 0.92
N ASN A 328 3.47 14.63 0.54
CA ASN A 328 3.41 13.22 0.94
C ASN A 328 2.06 12.51 0.63
N TYR A 329 1.20 13.08 -0.22
CA TYR A 329 0.03 12.37 -0.75
C TYR A 329 0.50 11.31 -1.76
N SER A 330 -0.14 10.14 -1.75
CA SER A 330 0.26 9.00 -2.58
C SER A 330 -0.75 8.60 -3.64
N ALA A 331 -0.24 7.93 -4.67
CA ALA A 331 -1.00 7.29 -5.72
C ALA A 331 -0.40 5.93 -6.07
N VAL A 332 -1.22 5.01 -6.58
CA VAL A 332 -0.76 3.73 -7.12
C VAL A 332 -0.98 3.72 -8.63
N CYS A 333 0.06 3.47 -9.40
CA CYS A 333 -0.03 3.29 -10.85
C CYS A 333 0.42 1.88 -11.23
N VAL A 334 -0.23 1.29 -12.23
CA VAL A 334 0.12 -0.04 -12.76
C VAL A 334 0.62 0.11 -14.19
N TYR A 335 1.73 -0.53 -14.51
CA TYR A 335 2.35 -0.58 -15.84
C TYR A 335 2.47 -2.03 -16.30
N SER A 336 2.50 -2.32 -17.60
CA SER A 336 2.87 -3.65 -18.10
C SER A 336 4.35 -3.70 -18.50
N LEU A 337 4.99 -4.87 -18.38
CA LEU A 337 6.35 -5.05 -18.92
C LEU A 337 6.38 -4.90 -20.45
N GLY A 338 5.29 -5.24 -21.14
CA GLY A 338 5.12 -5.05 -22.59
C GLY A 338 5.10 -3.58 -23.02
N ASP A 339 4.44 -2.70 -22.26
CA ASP A 339 4.45 -1.26 -22.52
C ASP A 339 5.84 -0.66 -22.29
N ILE A 340 6.55 -1.08 -21.24
CA ILE A 340 7.92 -0.66 -20.93
C ILE A 340 8.89 -1.12 -22.04
N ASP A 341 8.83 -2.40 -22.44
CA ASP A 341 9.61 -2.97 -23.55
C ASP A 341 9.34 -2.24 -24.87
N ARG A 342 8.06 -1.96 -25.19
CA ARG A 342 7.69 -1.18 -26.38
C ARG A 342 8.30 0.22 -26.35
N VAL A 343 8.28 0.92 -25.22
CA VAL A 343 8.90 2.25 -25.08
C VAL A 343 10.41 2.19 -25.37
N PHE A 344 11.15 1.25 -24.77
CA PHE A 344 12.59 1.11 -25.03
C PHE A 344 12.91 0.71 -26.48
N ARG A 345 12.16 -0.25 -27.05
CA ARG A 345 12.38 -0.74 -28.43
C ARG A 345 12.04 0.31 -29.51
N THR A 346 11.10 1.24 -29.25
CA THR A 346 10.56 2.14 -30.29
C THR A 346 10.89 3.63 -30.12
N SER A 347 10.97 4.16 -28.90
CA SER A 347 11.18 5.60 -28.67
C SER A 347 12.51 6.12 -29.19
N SER A 348 12.52 7.32 -29.77
CA SER A 348 13.76 8.08 -29.98
C SER A 348 14.45 8.41 -28.65
N LEU A 349 15.74 8.75 -28.73
CA LEU A 349 16.53 9.20 -27.59
C LEU A 349 16.42 10.71 -27.41
N LYS A 350 16.33 11.18 -26.17
CA LYS A 350 16.10 12.58 -25.82
C LYS A 350 17.33 13.43 -26.16
N GLY A 351 17.15 14.40 -27.06
CA GLY A 351 18.23 15.26 -27.59
C GLY A 351 18.96 14.70 -28.81
N TYR A 352 18.71 13.44 -29.20
CA TYR A 352 19.29 12.85 -30.40
C TYR A 352 18.34 12.99 -31.59
N HIS A 353 18.78 13.71 -32.62
CA HIS A 353 17.94 14.09 -33.78
C HIS A 353 18.38 13.46 -35.11
N MET A 354 19.42 12.63 -35.09
CA MET A 354 19.90 11.89 -36.27
C MET A 354 19.26 10.50 -36.36
N GLY A 355 19.51 9.78 -37.46
CA GLY A 355 19.20 8.35 -37.54
C GLY A 355 19.94 7.58 -36.43
N LEU A 356 19.24 6.69 -35.74
CA LEU A 356 19.86 5.81 -34.74
C LEU A 356 20.75 4.78 -35.44
N PRO A 357 21.90 4.40 -34.84
CA PRO A 357 22.79 3.39 -35.41
C PRO A 357 22.13 1.99 -35.42
N ASN A 358 22.74 1.09 -36.19
CA ASN A 358 22.39 -0.33 -36.26
C ASN A 358 23.59 -1.15 -35.75
N PRO A 359 23.47 -1.93 -34.66
CA PRO A 359 22.27 -2.22 -33.88
C PRO A 359 21.76 -1.00 -33.10
N ARG A 360 20.46 -1.00 -32.78
CA ARG A 360 19.82 0.07 -32.00
C ARG A 360 20.43 0.14 -30.58
N PRO A 361 20.67 1.34 -30.02
CA PRO A 361 20.97 1.51 -28.61
C PRO A 361 19.99 0.75 -27.71
N GLY A 362 20.50 0.01 -26.72
CA GLY A 362 19.71 -0.81 -25.80
C GLY A 362 19.24 -2.18 -26.35
N MET A 363 19.51 -2.52 -27.61
CA MET A 363 19.18 -3.84 -28.17
C MET A 363 20.20 -4.91 -27.72
N CYS A 364 19.72 -6.11 -27.41
CA CYS A 364 20.59 -7.24 -27.07
C CYS A 364 21.10 -7.94 -28.33
N LEU A 365 22.34 -8.42 -28.32
CA LEU A 365 22.96 -9.09 -29.47
C LEU A 365 23.08 -10.60 -29.26
N PRO A 366 22.74 -11.41 -30.27
CA PRO A 366 22.91 -12.86 -30.19
C PRO A 366 24.40 -13.25 -30.21
N LYS A 367 24.71 -14.49 -29.81
CA LYS A 367 26.06 -15.09 -29.86
C LYS A 367 27.14 -14.34 -29.05
N LYS A 368 26.77 -13.60 -28.00
CA LYS A 368 27.71 -12.84 -27.13
C LYS A 368 28.59 -11.85 -27.91
N GLN A 369 28.03 -11.16 -28.89
CA GLN A 369 28.73 -10.07 -29.56
C GLN A 369 28.78 -8.83 -28.63
N PRO A 370 29.93 -8.13 -28.53
CA PRO A 370 29.98 -6.84 -27.85
C PRO A 370 29.16 -5.80 -28.61
N ILE A 371 28.72 -4.73 -27.93
CA ILE A 371 28.01 -3.64 -28.60
C ILE A 371 29.00 -2.81 -29.43
N PRO A 372 28.70 -2.52 -30.72
CA PRO A 372 29.54 -1.68 -31.56
C PRO A 372 29.77 -0.29 -30.97
N THR A 373 30.99 0.22 -31.12
CA THR A 373 31.47 1.44 -30.48
C THR A 373 30.60 2.67 -30.82
N GLU A 374 30.11 2.76 -32.05
CA GLU A 374 29.19 3.83 -32.48
C GLU A 374 27.82 3.75 -31.75
N THR A 375 27.25 2.55 -31.63
CA THR A 375 26.00 2.31 -30.88
C THR A 375 26.19 2.65 -29.41
N PHE A 376 27.31 2.26 -28.82
CA PHE A 376 27.63 2.60 -27.43
C PHE A 376 27.79 4.11 -27.22
N GLN A 377 28.51 4.82 -28.10
CA GLN A 377 28.68 6.27 -27.98
C GLN A 377 27.34 7.03 -28.00
N VAL A 378 26.37 6.59 -28.82
CA VAL A 378 25.02 7.15 -28.83
C VAL A 378 24.27 6.83 -27.54
N ALA A 379 24.38 5.60 -27.02
CA ALA A 379 23.75 5.19 -25.75
C ALA A 379 24.33 5.93 -24.52
N ASP A 380 25.66 6.02 -24.39
CA ASP A 380 26.37 6.64 -23.26
C ASP A 380 26.15 8.16 -23.20
N SER A 381 25.86 8.79 -24.34
CA SER A 381 25.59 10.24 -24.45
C SER A 381 24.10 10.61 -24.38
N HIS A 382 23.19 9.76 -24.89
CA HIS A 382 21.74 10.02 -24.90
C HIS A 382 20.94 8.88 -24.23
N PRO A 383 21.19 8.55 -22.95
CA PRO A 383 20.63 7.36 -22.31
C PRO A 383 19.15 7.47 -21.91
N GLU A 384 18.54 8.66 -21.97
CA GLU A 384 17.11 8.86 -21.68
C GLU A 384 16.28 8.74 -22.97
N VAL A 385 15.29 7.85 -22.99
CA VAL A 385 14.30 7.81 -24.08
C VAL A 385 13.32 8.99 -24.00
N ALA A 386 12.92 9.54 -25.14
CA ALA A 386 12.06 10.71 -25.22
C ALA A 386 10.59 10.45 -24.81
N GLN A 387 10.07 9.26 -25.12
CA GLN A 387 8.74 8.83 -24.68
C GLN A 387 8.75 8.43 -23.20
N ARG A 388 7.67 8.77 -22.49
CA ARG A 388 7.46 8.40 -21.09
C ARG A 388 6.76 7.04 -20.99
N VAL A 389 7.02 6.30 -19.92
CA VAL A 389 6.23 5.13 -19.53
C VAL A 389 5.03 5.64 -18.72
N GLU A 390 3.84 5.29 -19.18
CA GLU A 390 2.55 5.74 -18.68
C GLU A 390 1.73 4.52 -18.20
N PRO A 391 0.77 4.69 -17.27
CA PRO A 391 -0.01 3.57 -16.72
C PRO A 391 -0.83 2.80 -17.77
N MET A 392 -1.21 1.58 -17.43
CA MET A 392 -2.10 0.71 -18.21
C MET A 392 -3.50 1.33 -18.40
N GLY A 393 -4.23 0.80 -19.38
CA GLY A 393 -5.61 1.21 -19.69
C GLY A 393 -5.71 2.48 -20.54
N PRO A 394 -6.88 2.77 -21.13
CA PRO A 394 -7.04 3.85 -22.11
C PRO A 394 -6.85 5.26 -21.52
N LEU A 395 -7.12 5.43 -20.22
CA LEU A 395 -7.01 6.73 -19.53
C LEU A 395 -5.63 7.03 -18.94
N LYS A 396 -4.72 6.04 -18.88
CA LYS A 396 -3.33 6.20 -18.40
C LYS A 396 -3.21 6.94 -17.05
N THR A 397 -4.14 6.67 -16.14
CA THR A 397 -4.32 7.37 -14.86
C THR A 397 -3.95 6.45 -13.70
N PRO A 398 -3.70 6.94 -12.47
CA PRO A 398 -3.47 6.07 -11.31
C PRO A 398 -4.71 5.21 -11.03
N LEU A 399 -4.48 3.98 -10.57
CA LEU A 399 -5.51 3.09 -10.05
C LEU A 399 -6.34 3.81 -8.97
N PHE A 400 -5.66 4.49 -8.05
CA PHE A 400 -6.25 5.53 -7.19
C PHE A 400 -5.19 6.48 -6.64
N HIS A 401 -5.63 7.58 -6.04
CA HIS A 401 -4.82 8.43 -5.15
C HIS A 401 -5.52 8.68 -3.81
N SER A 402 -4.74 9.02 -2.79
CA SER A 402 -5.24 9.36 -1.45
C SER A 402 -4.34 10.39 -0.76
N LYS A 403 -4.80 10.94 0.38
CA LYS A 403 -4.01 11.86 1.22
C LYS A 403 -3.06 11.14 2.20
N TYR A 404 -3.03 9.81 2.20
CA TYR A 404 -2.10 9.03 3.02
C TYR A 404 -0.73 8.97 2.34
N HIS A 405 0.34 8.88 3.13
CA HIS A 405 1.67 8.60 2.63
C HIS A 405 1.90 7.09 2.64
N TYR A 406 1.75 6.45 1.47
CA TYR A 406 2.13 5.05 1.30
C TYR A 406 3.64 4.94 1.05
N GLN A 407 4.24 3.85 1.50
CA GLN A 407 5.69 3.61 1.42
C GLN A 407 6.05 2.30 0.70
N LYS A 408 5.31 1.21 0.94
CA LYS A 408 5.58 -0.13 0.36
C LYS A 408 4.30 -0.74 -0.21
N VAL A 409 4.43 -1.67 -1.15
CA VAL A 409 3.31 -2.41 -1.74
C VAL A 409 3.62 -3.89 -1.93
N VAL A 410 2.66 -4.75 -1.59
CA VAL A 410 2.56 -6.12 -2.10
C VAL A 410 1.15 -6.37 -2.62
N VAL A 411 0.99 -7.21 -3.65
CA VAL A 411 -0.31 -7.46 -4.29
C VAL A 411 -0.56 -8.95 -4.41
N HIS A 412 -1.68 -9.42 -3.86
CA HIS A 412 -2.14 -10.79 -4.01
C HIS A 412 -3.26 -10.84 -5.06
N ARG A 413 -3.12 -11.74 -6.04
CA ARG A 413 -4.20 -12.09 -6.97
C ARG A 413 -4.94 -13.29 -6.42
N MET A 414 -6.27 -13.19 -6.32
CA MET A 414 -7.10 -14.19 -5.68
C MET A 414 -8.45 -14.33 -6.39
N GLN A 415 -9.09 -15.50 -6.25
CA GLN A 415 -10.44 -15.75 -6.76
C GLN A 415 -11.44 -15.75 -5.62
N ALA A 416 -12.54 -15.02 -5.79
CA ALA A 416 -13.70 -15.01 -4.91
C ALA A 416 -14.49 -16.32 -5.03
N SER A 417 -15.49 -16.55 -4.17
CA SER A 417 -16.28 -17.80 -4.17
C SER A 417 -17.09 -18.02 -5.46
N ASN A 418 -17.39 -16.93 -6.18
CA ASN A 418 -18.01 -16.95 -7.52
C ASN A 418 -17.00 -17.22 -8.67
N GLY A 419 -15.70 -17.33 -8.38
CA GLY A 419 -14.62 -17.49 -9.35
C GLY A 419 -14.05 -16.20 -9.95
N GLU A 420 -14.65 -15.04 -9.65
CA GLU A 420 -14.18 -13.72 -10.11
C GLU A 420 -12.80 -13.39 -9.52
N THR A 421 -11.91 -12.81 -10.34
CA THR A 421 -10.52 -12.56 -9.96
C THR A 421 -10.33 -11.12 -9.51
N PHE A 422 -9.76 -10.95 -8.32
CA PHE A 422 -9.43 -9.66 -7.71
C PHE A 422 -7.93 -9.52 -7.50
N HIS A 423 -7.44 -8.30 -7.62
CA HIS A 423 -6.12 -7.90 -7.14
C HIS A 423 -6.29 -7.16 -5.82
N VAL A 424 -5.70 -7.67 -4.74
CA VAL A 424 -5.77 -7.03 -3.43
C VAL A 424 -4.39 -6.53 -3.03
N LEU A 425 -4.28 -5.21 -2.96
CA LEU A 425 -3.08 -4.46 -2.66
C LEU A 425 -3.00 -4.24 -1.14
N TYR A 426 -1.82 -4.47 -0.58
CA TYR A 426 -1.49 -4.19 0.82
C TYR A 426 -0.43 -3.09 0.85
N LEU A 427 -0.82 -1.92 1.38
CA LEU A 427 -0.06 -0.67 1.29
C LEU A 427 0.34 -0.20 2.68
N THR A 428 1.64 -0.10 2.95
CA THR A 428 2.14 0.36 4.27
C THR A 428 2.12 1.88 4.34
N THR A 429 1.64 2.45 5.45
CA THR A 429 1.68 3.89 5.71
C THR A 429 2.95 4.32 6.45
N ASP A 430 3.28 5.61 6.39
CA ASP A 430 4.30 6.24 7.24
C ASP A 430 3.98 6.21 8.75
N ARG A 431 2.77 5.78 9.14
CA ARG A 431 2.31 5.65 10.52
C ARG A 431 2.39 4.23 11.09
N GLY A 432 2.80 3.25 10.28
CA GLY A 432 2.90 1.85 10.70
C GLY A 432 1.63 1.02 10.51
N THR A 433 0.63 1.55 9.79
CA THR A 433 -0.60 0.81 9.43
C THR A 433 -0.51 0.21 8.01
N ILE A 434 -1.38 -0.75 7.70
CA ILE A 434 -1.50 -1.38 6.38
C ILE A 434 -2.91 -1.14 5.83
N HIS A 435 -3.04 -0.53 4.65
CA HIS A 435 -4.33 -0.43 3.95
C HIS A 435 -4.50 -1.64 3.03
N LYS A 436 -5.64 -2.33 3.13
CA LYS A 436 -6.06 -3.41 2.22
C LYS A 436 -7.03 -2.83 1.20
N VAL A 437 -6.61 -2.79 -0.07
CA VAL A 437 -7.34 -2.15 -1.17
C VAL A 437 -7.65 -3.18 -2.26
N VAL A 438 -8.92 -3.29 -2.64
CA VAL A 438 -9.40 -4.19 -3.68
C VAL A 438 -9.47 -3.47 -5.02
N GLU A 439 -8.89 -4.08 -6.06
CA GLU A 439 -9.05 -3.78 -7.48
C GLU A 439 -9.80 -4.96 -8.13
N SER A 440 -10.90 -4.69 -8.85
CA SER A 440 -11.53 -5.70 -9.72
C SER A 440 -10.63 -6.00 -10.92
N GLY A 441 -10.60 -7.26 -11.36
CA GLY A 441 -9.81 -7.71 -12.51
C GLY A 441 -10.28 -7.20 -13.87
N ASP A 442 -11.53 -6.73 -13.98
CA ASP A 442 -12.05 -6.14 -15.22
C ASP A 442 -11.53 -4.71 -15.42
N GLN A 443 -11.10 -4.38 -16.65
CA GLN A 443 -10.61 -3.06 -17.02
C GLN A 443 -11.73 -2.09 -17.43
N GLU A 444 -12.87 -2.57 -17.93
CA GLU A 444 -13.98 -1.68 -18.33
C GLU A 444 -14.80 -1.21 -17.12
N HIS A 445 -14.83 -2.01 -16.05
CA HIS A 445 -15.58 -1.74 -14.81
C HIS A 445 -14.70 -1.74 -13.55
N SER A 446 -13.40 -1.44 -13.71
CA SER A 446 -12.44 -1.42 -12.61
C SER A 446 -12.84 -0.42 -11.51
N PHE A 447 -13.36 -0.96 -10.40
CA PHE A 447 -13.55 -0.20 -9.17
C PHE A 447 -12.37 -0.43 -8.23
N VAL A 448 -12.11 0.57 -7.39
CA VAL A 448 -11.06 0.51 -6.36
C VAL A 448 -11.66 0.88 -5.01
N PHE A 449 -11.49 -0.01 -4.03
CA PHE A 449 -12.14 0.11 -2.73
C PHE A 449 -11.15 -0.20 -1.61
N ASN A 450 -10.86 0.79 -0.75
CA ASN A 450 -10.03 0.59 0.43
C ASN A 450 -10.89 0.05 1.58
N ILE A 451 -10.87 -1.27 1.79
CA ILE A 451 -11.83 -1.95 2.69
C ILE A 451 -11.42 -1.86 4.16
N MET A 452 -10.12 -1.88 4.48
CA MET A 452 -9.65 -1.76 5.87
C MET A 452 -8.27 -1.12 6.00
N GLU A 453 -8.07 -0.41 7.11
CA GLU A 453 -6.76 -0.11 7.69
C GLU A 453 -6.49 -1.09 8.83
N ILE A 454 -5.34 -1.75 8.82
CA ILE A 454 -4.88 -2.69 9.86
C ILE A 454 -3.75 -2.03 10.66
N GLN A 455 -3.85 -2.04 11.98
CA GLN A 455 -2.70 -1.86 12.88
C GLN A 455 -2.08 -3.25 13.16
N PRO A 456 -0.90 -3.58 12.60
CA PRO A 456 -0.35 -4.94 12.60
C PRO A 456 0.55 -5.25 13.80
N PHE A 457 0.85 -4.26 14.65
CA PHE A 457 1.80 -4.37 15.76
C PHE A 457 1.16 -4.10 17.10
N HIS A 458 1.59 -4.80 18.15
CA HIS A 458 1.19 -4.52 19.53
C HIS A 458 1.75 -3.16 19.98
N ARG A 459 2.99 -2.84 19.58
CA ARG A 459 3.57 -1.49 19.73
C ARG A 459 3.53 -0.76 18.39
N ALA A 460 2.67 0.26 18.28
CA ALA A 460 2.59 1.10 17.09
C ALA A 460 3.96 1.71 16.73
N ALA A 461 4.46 1.35 15.55
CA ALA A 461 5.79 1.68 15.05
C ALA A 461 5.82 1.55 13.52
N ALA A 462 6.75 2.24 12.85
CA ALA A 462 6.87 2.23 11.40
C ALA A 462 7.22 0.83 10.84
N ILE A 463 6.65 0.49 9.68
CA ILE A 463 6.87 -0.79 8.99
C ILE A 463 8.16 -0.74 8.17
N GLN A 464 9.14 -1.58 8.52
CA GLN A 464 10.47 -1.59 7.89
C GLN A 464 10.55 -2.60 6.73
N ALA A 465 9.98 -3.79 6.89
CA ALA A 465 9.78 -4.76 5.82
C ALA A 465 8.34 -5.28 5.80
N ILE A 466 7.88 -5.67 4.62
CA ILE A 466 6.65 -6.40 4.37
C ILE A 466 6.94 -7.48 3.32
N SER A 467 6.47 -8.70 3.55
CA SER A 467 6.49 -9.80 2.58
C SER A 467 5.12 -10.47 2.52
N LEU A 468 4.79 -11.05 1.37
CA LEU A 468 3.53 -11.71 1.07
C LEU A 468 3.77 -13.20 0.84
N ASP A 469 3.19 -14.04 1.69
CA ASP A 469 3.05 -15.47 1.48
C ASP A 469 1.67 -15.75 0.85
N ALA A 470 1.66 -15.88 -0.47
CA ALA A 470 0.47 -16.21 -1.25
C ALA A 470 0.00 -17.67 -1.07
N ASP A 471 0.88 -18.55 -0.57
CA ASP A 471 0.58 -19.97 -0.41
C ASP A 471 -0.10 -20.25 0.94
N ARG A 472 0.37 -19.60 2.02
CA ARG A 472 -0.28 -19.65 3.35
C ARG A 472 -1.31 -18.54 3.57
N ARG A 473 -1.43 -17.61 2.62
CA ARG A 473 -2.26 -16.40 2.70
C ARG A 473 -1.98 -15.57 3.96
N LYS A 474 -0.70 -15.21 4.15
CA LYS A 474 -0.22 -14.39 5.27
C LYS A 474 0.68 -13.25 4.77
N LEU A 475 0.65 -12.11 5.46
CA LEU A 475 1.71 -11.11 5.40
C LEU A 475 2.69 -11.34 6.56
N TYR A 476 3.97 -11.07 6.32
CA TYR A 476 4.95 -10.91 7.39
C TYR A 476 5.46 -9.49 7.40
N VAL A 477 5.46 -8.86 8.58
CA VAL A 477 5.65 -7.42 8.74
C VAL A 477 6.63 -7.17 9.88
N THR A 478 7.63 -6.30 9.68
CA THR A 478 8.62 -5.96 10.74
C THR A 478 8.52 -4.50 11.16
N SER A 479 8.70 -4.26 12.46
CA SER A 479 8.99 -2.96 13.04
C SER A 479 10.42 -2.97 13.62
N PRO A 480 10.88 -1.91 14.32
CA PRO A 480 12.13 -1.97 15.09
C PRO A 480 12.05 -2.85 16.36
N TRP A 481 10.88 -3.44 16.67
CA TRP A 481 10.61 -4.10 17.96
C TRP A 481 10.09 -5.53 17.85
N GLU A 482 9.23 -5.79 16.86
CA GLU A 482 8.48 -7.04 16.70
C GLU A 482 8.37 -7.46 15.22
N VAL A 483 8.20 -8.76 15.01
CA VAL A 483 7.70 -9.35 13.76
C VAL A 483 6.25 -9.80 14.00
N SER A 484 5.35 -9.45 13.08
CA SER A 484 3.97 -9.92 13.09
C SER A 484 3.62 -10.70 11.82
N GLN A 485 2.88 -11.79 11.99
CA GLN A 485 2.20 -12.50 10.91
C GLN A 485 0.72 -12.04 10.88
N VAL A 486 0.28 -11.47 9.76
CA VAL A 486 -1.07 -10.92 9.60
C VAL A 486 -1.84 -11.71 8.53
N PRO A 487 -3.02 -12.28 8.82
CA PRO A 487 -3.83 -12.96 7.82
C PRO A 487 -4.31 -12.03 6.70
N LEU A 488 -4.36 -12.54 5.47
CA LEU A 488 -5.06 -11.85 4.37
C LEU A 488 -6.58 -11.88 4.59
N ASP A 489 -7.06 -12.90 5.28
CA ASP A 489 -8.44 -13.34 5.44
C ASP A 489 -9.02 -13.06 6.85
N MET A 490 -8.86 -11.82 7.33
CA MET A 490 -9.30 -11.33 8.66
C MET A 490 -10.83 -11.15 8.79
N CYS A 491 -11.62 -12.12 8.36
CA CYS A 491 -13.09 -11.99 8.22
C CYS A 491 -13.83 -11.82 9.56
N GLY A 492 -13.28 -12.32 10.67
CA GLY A 492 -13.83 -12.16 12.02
C GLY A 492 -13.81 -10.72 12.57
N VAL A 493 -13.30 -9.75 11.79
CA VAL A 493 -13.43 -8.31 12.08
C VAL A 493 -14.82 -7.78 11.69
N TYR A 494 -15.54 -8.44 10.77
CA TYR A 494 -16.84 -7.99 10.29
C TYR A 494 -17.98 -8.55 11.15
N SER A 495 -18.28 -7.87 12.26
CA SER A 495 -19.25 -8.31 13.29
C SER A 495 -20.71 -7.88 13.06
N GLY A 496 -21.00 -6.99 12.11
CA GLY A 496 -22.34 -6.45 11.85
C GLY A 496 -23.32 -7.40 11.14
N GLY A 497 -23.37 -8.67 11.56
CA GLY A 497 -24.19 -9.71 10.94
C GLY A 497 -23.86 -9.98 9.47
N CYS A 498 -24.79 -10.63 8.76
CA CYS A 498 -24.64 -10.89 7.32
C CYS A 498 -24.45 -9.59 6.53
N HIS A 499 -25.21 -8.54 6.87
CA HIS A 499 -25.14 -7.24 6.19
C HIS A 499 -23.75 -6.62 6.31
N GLY A 500 -23.17 -6.57 7.52
CA GLY A 500 -21.82 -6.08 7.76
C GLY A 500 -20.73 -6.91 7.07
N CYS A 501 -20.92 -8.23 7.00
CA CYS A 501 -20.04 -9.14 6.27
C CYS A 501 -20.05 -8.85 4.76
N LEU A 502 -21.19 -8.77 4.10
CA LEU A 502 -21.26 -8.49 2.65
C LEU A 502 -20.91 -7.03 2.31
N MET A 503 -21.30 -6.07 3.17
CA MET A 503 -20.90 -4.66 3.04
C MET A 503 -19.40 -4.42 3.28
N SER A 504 -18.62 -5.42 3.72
CA SER A 504 -17.16 -5.33 3.70
C SER A 504 -16.58 -5.17 2.29
N ARG A 505 -17.21 -5.81 1.27
CA ARG A 505 -16.63 -6.09 -0.06
C ARG A 505 -15.25 -6.76 0.03
N ASP A 506 -15.01 -7.54 1.07
CA ASP A 506 -13.77 -8.27 1.25
C ASP A 506 -13.80 -9.59 0.47
N PRO A 507 -13.04 -9.72 -0.64
CA PRO A 507 -13.12 -10.89 -1.50
C PRO A 507 -12.59 -12.17 -0.84
N TYR A 508 -11.95 -12.09 0.33
CA TYR A 508 -11.54 -13.23 1.14
C TYR A 508 -12.66 -13.77 2.05
N CYS A 509 -13.79 -13.07 2.16
CA CYS A 509 -14.76 -13.27 3.24
C CYS A 509 -16.19 -13.48 2.73
N GLY A 510 -16.92 -14.38 3.36
CA GLY A 510 -18.34 -14.59 3.12
C GLY A 510 -19.10 -14.97 4.39
N TRP A 511 -20.42 -14.84 4.34
CA TRP A 511 -21.30 -15.20 5.43
C TRP A 511 -21.59 -16.71 5.42
N ASP A 512 -21.35 -17.38 6.55
CA ASP A 512 -21.72 -18.76 6.77
C ASP A 512 -23.01 -18.81 7.60
N GLN A 513 -24.10 -19.27 6.99
CA GLN A 513 -25.42 -19.35 7.61
C GLN A 513 -25.51 -20.43 8.71
N ASP A 514 -24.72 -21.50 8.62
CA ASP A 514 -24.70 -22.56 9.63
C ASP A 514 -23.98 -22.12 10.92
N GLN A 515 -23.10 -21.12 10.80
CA GLN A 515 -22.22 -20.64 11.87
C GLN A 515 -22.54 -19.22 12.36
N ASP A 516 -23.55 -18.58 11.76
CA ASP A 516 -24.02 -17.21 12.05
C ASP A 516 -22.89 -16.17 12.11
N ARG A 517 -21.91 -16.27 11.19
CA ARG A 517 -20.70 -15.43 11.22
C ARG A 517 -20.02 -15.24 9.86
N CYS A 518 -19.23 -14.17 9.75
CA CYS A 518 -18.36 -13.90 8.61
C CYS A 518 -17.08 -14.75 8.70
N VAL A 519 -16.82 -15.59 7.68
CA VAL A 519 -15.69 -16.54 7.65
C VAL A 519 -14.81 -16.36 6.41
N SER A 520 -13.59 -16.89 6.48
CA SER A 520 -12.66 -16.99 5.33
C SER A 520 -13.19 -17.99 4.31
N ILE A 521 -13.19 -17.62 3.03
CA ILE A 521 -13.54 -18.52 1.91
C ILE A 521 -12.62 -19.75 1.83
N TYR A 522 -11.43 -19.69 2.44
CA TYR A 522 -10.50 -20.82 2.52
C TYR A 522 -10.70 -21.70 3.76
N SER A 523 -11.51 -21.24 4.74
CA SER A 523 -11.81 -21.98 5.96
C SER A 523 -13.09 -22.80 5.88
N SER A 524 -14.04 -22.46 5.00
CA SER A 524 -15.28 -23.22 4.85
C SER A 524 -15.15 -24.29 3.77
N GLN A 525 -15.65 -25.49 4.08
CA GLN A 525 -15.84 -26.55 3.08
C GLN A 525 -17.19 -26.41 2.35
N ARG A 526 -17.97 -25.37 2.68
CA ARG A 526 -19.31 -25.10 2.13
C ARG A 526 -19.30 -23.79 1.36
N SER A 527 -20.28 -23.63 0.47
CA SER A 527 -20.55 -22.35 -0.19
C SER A 527 -20.98 -21.31 0.84
N VAL A 528 -20.14 -20.28 1.04
CA VAL A 528 -20.49 -19.09 1.82
C VAL A 528 -21.15 -18.05 0.91
N LEU A 529 -22.05 -17.25 1.47
CA LEU A 529 -22.66 -16.13 0.75
C LEU A 529 -21.63 -15.02 0.63
N GLN A 530 -21.33 -14.56 -0.57
CA GLN A 530 -20.35 -13.50 -0.81
C GLN A 530 -20.79 -12.64 -1.99
N SER A 531 -20.90 -11.34 -1.73
CA SER A 531 -21.21 -10.34 -2.75
C SER A 531 -20.21 -9.19 -2.65
N ILE A 532 -19.54 -8.91 -3.76
CA ILE A 532 -18.50 -7.88 -3.88
C ILE A 532 -19.01 -6.74 -4.79
N ASN A 533 -20.31 -6.78 -5.13
CA ASN A 533 -20.98 -5.83 -6.00
C ASN A 533 -20.80 -4.38 -5.47
N PRO A 534 -20.35 -3.41 -6.31
CA PRO A 534 -20.22 -2.02 -5.88
C PRO A 534 -21.55 -1.38 -5.44
N ALA A 535 -22.70 -1.95 -5.85
CA ALA A 535 -24.04 -1.59 -5.41
C ALA A 535 -24.67 -2.69 -4.53
N GLU A 536 -25.07 -2.31 -3.32
CA GLU A 536 -26.05 -3.04 -2.48
C GLU A 536 -25.80 -4.55 -2.24
N PRO A 537 -24.56 -5.01 -1.94
CA PRO A 537 -24.23 -6.43 -1.80
C PRO A 537 -24.96 -7.12 -0.63
N HIS A 538 -25.47 -6.35 0.34
CA HIS A 538 -26.29 -6.86 1.44
C HIS A 538 -27.59 -7.54 0.98
N ARG A 539 -28.08 -7.29 -0.24
CA ARG A 539 -29.33 -7.88 -0.75
C ARG A 539 -29.29 -9.40 -0.98
N GLU A 540 -28.12 -10.00 -0.90
CA GLU A 540 -27.96 -11.46 -0.94
C GLU A 540 -28.13 -12.10 0.45
N CYS A 541 -28.27 -11.31 1.53
CA CYS A 541 -28.56 -11.82 2.88
C CYS A 541 -30.01 -12.32 3.02
N PRO A 542 -30.28 -13.35 3.86
CA PRO A 542 -31.62 -13.89 4.08
C PRO A 542 -32.63 -12.89 4.67
N ASN A 543 -32.18 -12.03 5.58
CA ASN A 543 -32.95 -10.87 6.05
C ASN A 543 -32.69 -9.71 5.07
N PRO A 544 -33.69 -9.19 4.34
CA PRO A 544 -33.50 -8.08 3.40
C PRO A 544 -33.20 -6.75 4.11
N ASN A 545 -33.61 -6.62 5.37
CA ASN A 545 -33.28 -5.50 6.24
C ASN A 545 -32.08 -5.87 7.13
N PRO A 546 -31.28 -4.91 7.60
CA PRO A 546 -30.38 -5.15 8.73
C PRO A 546 -31.19 -5.37 10.02
N ASP A 547 -30.55 -5.96 11.02
CA ASP A 547 -31.15 -6.16 12.34
C ASP A 547 -31.19 -4.83 13.13
N GLU A 548 -32.22 -4.64 13.96
CA GLU A 548 -32.42 -3.41 14.75
C GLU A 548 -31.40 -3.27 15.89
N ALA A 549 -31.07 -2.05 16.30
CA ALA A 549 -30.08 -1.84 17.35
C ALA A 549 -30.65 -2.19 18.75
N PRO A 550 -29.83 -2.78 19.65
CA PRO A 550 -30.29 -3.16 20.98
C PRO A 550 -30.63 -1.93 21.83
N LEU A 551 -31.92 -1.77 22.15
CA LEU A 551 -32.48 -0.63 22.88
C LEU A 551 -31.79 -0.40 24.24
N GLN A 552 -31.09 0.72 24.36
CA GLN A 552 -30.41 1.19 25.58
C GLN A 552 -31.26 2.22 26.33
N LYS A 553 -31.79 1.85 27.51
CA LYS A 553 -32.59 2.77 28.35
C LYS A 553 -31.72 3.44 29.42
N VAL A 554 -31.91 4.74 29.64
CA VAL A 554 -31.27 5.47 30.77
C VAL A 554 -32.22 6.49 31.40
N SER A 555 -32.32 6.49 32.72
CA SER A 555 -33.11 7.48 33.47
C SER A 555 -32.23 8.68 33.86
N LEU A 556 -32.74 9.91 33.64
CA LEU A 556 -31.99 11.14 33.86
C LEU A 556 -32.84 12.23 34.51
N ALA A 557 -32.28 12.93 35.50
CA ALA A 557 -32.86 14.13 36.07
C ALA A 557 -33.04 15.25 35.05
N ARG A 558 -34.14 15.99 35.15
CA ARG A 558 -34.36 17.21 34.37
C ARG A 558 -33.28 18.25 34.70
N ASN A 559 -32.82 18.97 33.68
CA ASN A 559 -31.68 19.89 33.68
C ASN A 559 -30.30 19.23 33.92
N SER A 560 -30.19 17.90 33.84
CA SER A 560 -28.89 17.24 33.76
C SER A 560 -28.20 17.55 32.42
N ARG A 561 -26.87 17.41 32.37
CA ARG A 561 -26.11 17.38 31.12
C ARG A 561 -25.83 15.94 30.75
N TYR A 562 -26.03 15.57 29.49
CA TYR A 562 -25.78 14.23 28.98
C TYR A 562 -25.17 14.25 27.58
N TYR A 563 -24.73 13.10 27.09
CA TYR A 563 -24.26 12.92 25.72
C TYR A 563 -24.50 11.46 25.27
N LEU A 564 -24.73 11.27 23.98
CA LEU A 564 -24.90 9.95 23.35
C LEU A 564 -23.76 9.71 22.36
N THR A 565 -23.18 8.51 22.38
CA THR A 565 -22.03 8.14 21.54
C THR A 565 -22.40 7.05 20.55
N CYS A 566 -22.18 7.30 19.27
CA CYS A 566 -22.38 6.34 18.20
C CYS A 566 -21.03 6.03 17.53
N PRO A 567 -20.40 4.88 17.81
CA PRO A 567 -19.15 4.47 17.15
C PRO A 567 -19.36 4.34 15.64
N MET A 568 -18.50 4.99 14.86
CA MET A 568 -18.61 5.02 13.39
C MET A 568 -17.76 3.91 12.78
N GLU A 569 -18.28 2.68 12.76
CA GLU A 569 -17.61 1.52 12.18
C GLU A 569 -17.26 1.71 10.70
N SER A 570 -18.23 2.14 9.88
CA SER A 570 -18.00 2.43 8.46
C SER A 570 -17.64 3.90 8.25
N ARG A 571 -16.36 4.18 8.06
CA ARG A 571 -15.82 5.50 7.69
C ARG A 571 -16.19 5.90 6.24
N HIS A 572 -17.04 5.13 5.55
CA HIS A 572 -17.67 5.49 4.28
C HIS A 572 -19.15 5.91 4.43
N ALA A 573 -19.74 5.75 5.61
CA ALA A 573 -21.13 6.10 5.89
C ALA A 573 -21.27 7.52 6.52
N THR A 574 -22.39 8.19 6.27
CA THR A 574 -22.82 9.36 7.05
C THR A 574 -23.64 8.88 8.23
N TYR A 575 -23.33 9.37 9.44
CA TYR A 575 -24.03 9.02 10.68
C TYR A 575 -24.93 10.17 11.15
N LEU A 576 -26.21 9.90 11.40
CA LEU A 576 -27.23 10.87 11.78
C LEU A 576 -27.83 10.49 13.13
N TRP A 577 -27.75 11.38 14.13
CA TRP A 577 -28.56 11.23 15.33
C TRP A 577 -29.94 11.86 15.11
N ARG A 578 -31.00 11.08 15.35
CA ARG A 578 -32.39 11.55 15.38
C ARG A 578 -32.97 11.59 16.77
N HIS A 579 -33.87 12.54 16.99
CA HIS A 579 -34.86 12.59 18.07
C HIS A 579 -36.21 12.96 17.46
N GLU A 580 -37.26 12.20 17.79
CA GLU A 580 -38.53 12.20 17.05
C GLU A 580 -38.26 12.00 15.54
N GLU A 581 -38.67 12.94 14.67
CA GLU A 581 -38.35 12.92 13.23
C GLU A 581 -37.12 13.81 12.86
N ASN A 582 -36.64 14.61 13.82
CA ASN A 582 -35.60 15.63 13.60
C ASN A 582 -34.20 15.03 13.61
N VAL A 583 -33.26 15.66 12.90
CA VAL A 583 -31.82 15.33 12.96
C VAL A 583 -31.12 16.31 13.90
N GLU A 584 -30.63 15.82 15.03
CA GLU A 584 -29.98 16.62 16.07
C GLU A 584 -28.45 16.72 15.87
N GLN A 585 -27.84 15.79 15.12
CA GLN A 585 -26.41 15.80 14.77
C GLN A 585 -26.16 15.04 13.45
N SER A 586 -25.22 15.52 12.62
CA SER A 586 -24.67 14.77 11.47
C SER A 586 -23.16 14.62 11.58
N CYS A 587 -22.65 13.45 11.21
CA CYS A 587 -21.23 13.13 11.11
C CYS A 587 -20.92 12.49 9.75
N GLU A 588 -20.38 13.29 8.83
CA GLU A 588 -19.98 12.85 7.49
C GLU A 588 -18.71 11.96 7.50
N PRO A 589 -18.45 11.17 6.45
CA PRO A 589 -17.24 10.32 6.30
C PRO A 589 -15.88 10.98 6.59
N GLY A 590 -15.78 12.32 6.50
CA GLY A 590 -14.56 13.08 6.84
C GLY A 590 -14.37 13.36 8.34
N HIS A 591 -15.26 12.89 9.22
CA HIS A 591 -15.29 13.24 10.63
C HIS A 591 -14.13 12.60 11.42
N GLN A 592 -13.32 13.44 12.09
CA GLN A 592 -12.04 13.03 12.69
C GLN A 592 -12.20 12.06 13.87
N SER A 593 -13.16 12.29 14.76
CA SER A 593 -13.49 11.37 15.86
C SER A 593 -13.86 9.98 15.32
N PRO A 594 -13.55 8.88 16.04
CA PRO A 594 -14.08 7.55 15.74
C PRO A 594 -15.58 7.40 16.06
N SER A 595 -16.16 8.34 16.81
CA SER A 595 -17.58 8.29 17.22
C SER A 595 -18.31 9.59 16.90
N CYS A 596 -19.55 9.48 16.40
CA CYS A 596 -20.48 10.59 16.26
C CYS A 596 -21.16 10.85 17.61
N ILE A 597 -21.03 12.07 18.13
CA ILE A 597 -21.48 12.42 19.49
C ILE A 597 -22.59 13.47 19.43
N LEU A 598 -23.74 13.15 20.02
CA LEU A 598 -24.79 14.11 20.32
C LEU A 598 -24.60 14.62 21.74
N PHE A 599 -24.63 15.94 21.93
CA PHE A 599 -24.50 16.59 23.24
C PHE A 599 -25.84 17.18 23.68
N ILE A 600 -26.28 16.87 24.90
CA ILE A 600 -27.50 17.40 25.50
C ILE A 600 -27.08 18.27 26.67
N GLU A 601 -26.90 19.58 26.44
CA GLU A 601 -26.28 20.48 27.41
C GLU A 601 -27.07 20.65 28.71
N ASN A 602 -28.41 20.57 28.61
CA ASN A 602 -29.39 20.87 29.66
C ASN A 602 -30.73 20.16 29.35
N LEU A 603 -30.94 18.96 29.88
CA LEU A 603 -32.03 18.06 29.52
C LEU A 603 -33.41 18.63 29.89
N THR A 604 -34.16 19.07 28.88
CA THR A 604 -35.54 19.58 29.03
C THR A 604 -36.57 18.47 28.89
N ALA A 605 -37.82 18.74 29.30
CA ALA A 605 -38.93 17.80 29.16
C ALA A 605 -39.27 17.41 27.71
N ARG A 606 -38.78 18.17 26.70
CA ARG A 606 -38.94 17.83 25.27
C ARG A 606 -37.89 16.83 24.77
N GLN A 607 -36.81 16.61 25.51
CA GLN A 607 -35.66 15.81 25.10
C GLN A 607 -35.66 14.39 25.71
N TYR A 608 -36.77 13.96 26.29
CA TYR A 608 -36.99 12.56 26.67
C TYR A 608 -37.52 11.74 25.48
N GLY A 609 -37.56 10.42 25.61
CA GLY A 609 -37.99 9.50 24.56
C GLY A 609 -36.82 8.94 23.74
N HIS A 610 -37.13 8.46 22.54
CA HIS A 610 -36.19 7.68 21.71
C HIS A 610 -35.20 8.55 20.93
N TYR A 611 -33.94 8.15 20.96
CA TYR A 611 -32.87 8.67 20.11
C TYR A 611 -32.30 7.52 19.26
N ARG A 612 -32.11 7.76 17.97
CA ARG A 612 -31.56 6.78 17.03
C ARG A 612 -30.29 7.31 16.40
N CYS A 613 -29.26 6.48 16.27
CA CYS A 613 -28.15 6.76 15.38
C CYS A 613 -28.35 5.94 14.10
N GLU A 614 -28.69 6.60 13.00
CA GLU A 614 -28.80 6.00 11.68
C GLU A 614 -27.48 6.15 10.91
N ALA A 615 -27.06 5.11 10.20
CA ALA A 615 -25.81 5.10 9.44
C ALA A 615 -26.08 4.72 7.98
N GLN A 616 -25.85 5.69 7.07
CA GLN A 616 -26.18 5.59 5.65
C GLN A 616 -24.92 5.46 4.78
N GLU A 617 -24.81 4.37 4.02
CA GLU A 617 -23.70 4.11 3.10
C GLU A 617 -24.22 3.98 1.65
N GLY A 618 -24.48 5.13 1.01
CA GLY A 618 -25.17 5.20 -0.27
C GLY A 618 -26.68 5.01 -0.09
N SER A 619 -27.25 3.94 -0.65
CA SER A 619 -28.65 3.56 -0.43
C SER A 619 -28.86 2.60 0.74
N TYR A 620 -27.78 1.99 1.27
CA TYR A 620 -27.87 1.17 2.48
C TYR A 620 -28.03 2.05 3.72
N LEU A 621 -28.96 1.68 4.59
CA LEU A 621 -29.25 2.34 5.87
C LEU A 621 -29.35 1.27 6.95
N HIS A 622 -28.73 1.49 8.12
CA HIS A 622 -28.98 0.69 9.32
C HIS A 622 -29.04 1.57 10.57
N GLU A 623 -29.70 1.07 11.62
CA GLU A 623 -29.67 1.65 12.95
C GLU A 623 -28.40 1.14 13.66
N ALA A 624 -27.48 2.05 13.99
CA ALA A 624 -26.21 1.73 14.64
C ALA A 624 -26.28 1.83 16.17
N GLN A 625 -27.22 2.61 16.71
CA GLN A 625 -27.56 2.72 18.13
C GLN A 625 -29.02 3.10 18.33
N HIS A 626 -29.68 2.54 19.33
CA HIS A 626 -31.02 2.94 19.77
C HIS A 626 -31.02 3.21 21.27
N TRP A 627 -31.36 4.44 21.65
CA TRP A 627 -31.42 4.91 23.03
C TRP A 627 -32.82 5.40 23.40
N GLU A 628 -33.13 5.36 24.68
CA GLU A 628 -34.36 5.92 25.26
C GLU A 628 -34.03 6.65 26.54
N LEU A 629 -34.18 7.98 26.52
CA LEU A 629 -33.99 8.83 27.69
C LEU A 629 -35.31 8.89 28.47
N LEU A 630 -35.29 8.37 29.70
CA LEU A 630 -36.43 8.33 30.59
C LEU A 630 -36.33 9.44 31.65
N PRO A 631 -37.45 10.07 32.06
CA PRO A 631 -37.46 10.96 33.21
C PRO A 631 -37.16 10.18 34.48
N GLU A 632 -36.18 10.62 35.26
CA GLU A 632 -35.92 10.06 36.59
C GLU A 632 -37.10 10.35 37.52
N ASP A 633 -37.76 9.28 37.97
CA ASP A 633 -38.99 9.40 38.76
C ASP A 633 -38.69 9.90 40.18
N ARG A 634 -39.15 11.11 40.47
CA ARG A 634 -39.00 11.73 41.79
C ARG A 634 -39.61 10.90 42.91
N ALA A 635 -40.66 10.13 42.66
CA ALA A 635 -41.24 9.27 43.70
C ALA A 635 -40.22 8.21 44.16
N LEU A 636 -39.50 7.59 43.22
CA LEU A 636 -38.47 6.60 43.53
C LEU A 636 -37.22 7.25 44.13
N ALA A 637 -36.78 8.40 43.60
CA ALA A 637 -35.63 9.13 44.13
C ALA A 637 -35.88 9.64 45.57
N GLU A 638 -37.07 10.17 45.85
CA GLU A 638 -37.46 10.63 47.19
C GLU A 638 -37.72 9.44 48.14
N GLN A 639 -38.24 8.30 47.67
CA GLN A 639 -38.30 7.07 48.47
C GLN A 639 -36.90 6.53 48.79
N LEU A 640 -35.94 6.52 47.86
CA LEU A 640 -34.57 6.05 48.11
C LEU A 640 -33.82 7.01 49.03
N LEU A 641 -33.94 8.32 48.84
CA LEU A 641 -33.37 9.32 49.74
C LEU A 641 -34.03 9.29 51.12
N GLY A 642 -35.33 9.00 51.18
CA GLY A 642 -36.10 8.79 52.40
C GLY A 642 -35.65 7.54 53.16
N HIS A 643 -35.47 6.40 52.48
CA HIS A 643 -34.91 5.18 53.07
C HIS A 643 -33.47 5.37 53.53
N ALA A 644 -32.62 6.02 52.73
CA ALA A 644 -31.24 6.33 53.12
C ALA A 644 -31.19 7.24 54.36
N ARG A 645 -32.07 8.26 54.44
CA ARG A 645 -32.22 9.11 55.64
C ARG A 645 -32.79 8.35 56.83
N ALA A 646 -33.75 7.46 56.63
CA ALA A 646 -34.32 6.63 57.69
C ALA A 646 -33.32 5.61 58.23
N LEU A 647 -32.52 4.98 57.36
CA LEU A 647 -31.42 4.08 57.74
C LEU A 647 -30.29 4.84 58.44
N ALA A 648 -29.90 6.02 57.96
CA ALA A 648 -28.93 6.85 58.67
C ALA A 648 -29.46 7.28 60.04
N ALA A 649 -30.72 7.74 60.12
CA ALA A 649 -31.35 8.15 61.37
C ALA A 649 -31.50 6.99 62.36
N SER A 650 -31.86 5.77 61.92
CA SER A 650 -31.92 4.60 62.80
C SER A 650 -30.54 4.13 63.24
N PHE A 651 -29.50 4.26 62.39
CA PHE A 651 -28.12 4.01 62.78
C PHE A 651 -27.67 5.00 63.87
N TRP A 652 -27.88 6.31 63.68
CA TRP A 652 -27.58 7.32 64.70
C TRP A 652 -28.44 7.15 65.97
N LEU A 653 -29.71 6.75 65.87
CA LEU A 653 -30.58 6.48 67.02
C LEU A 653 -30.22 5.17 67.77
N GLY A 654 -29.51 4.24 67.14
CA GLY A 654 -28.89 3.10 67.84
C GLY A 654 -27.51 3.42 68.44
N VAL A 655 -26.73 4.28 67.77
CA VAL A 655 -25.37 4.64 68.15
C VAL A 655 -25.31 5.73 69.23
N LEU A 656 -26.25 6.70 69.26
CA LEU A 656 -26.27 7.71 70.33
C LEU A 656 -26.53 7.10 71.72
N PRO A 657 -27.56 6.25 71.95
CA PRO A 657 -27.80 5.67 73.26
C PRO A 657 -26.64 4.79 73.75
N THR A 658 -25.98 4.06 72.84
CA THR A 658 -24.83 3.22 73.19
C THR A 658 -23.57 4.03 73.50
N LEU A 659 -23.32 5.14 72.79
CA LEU A 659 -22.28 6.11 73.17
C LEU A 659 -22.57 6.83 74.49
N VAL A 660 -23.83 7.23 74.73
CA VAL A 660 -24.24 7.92 75.97
C VAL A 660 -24.17 6.99 77.18
N LEU A 661 -24.56 5.72 77.06
CA LEU A 661 -24.31 4.74 78.14
C LEU A 661 -22.81 4.47 78.32
N GLY A 662 -22.02 4.40 77.25
CA GLY A 662 -20.56 4.26 77.34
C GLY A 662 -19.89 5.41 78.11
N LEU A 663 -20.38 6.64 77.93
CA LEU A 663 -19.91 7.85 78.62
C LEU A 663 -20.53 8.07 80.01
N LEU A 664 -21.37 7.15 80.51
CA LEU A 664 -21.94 7.14 81.86
C LEU A 664 -21.45 5.94 82.71
N VAL A 665 -20.52 5.15 82.17
CA VAL A 665 -19.91 3.96 82.81
C VAL A 665 -18.38 4.12 82.94
N HIS A 666 -17.87 5.35 82.76
CA HIS A 666 -16.52 5.84 83.06
C HIS A 666 -16.63 7.16 83.84
#